data_AF-A0A9W9ZX64-F1
#
_entry.id   AF-A0A9W9ZX64-F1
#
_cell.length_a   1.000
_cell.length_b   1.000
_cell.length_c   1.000
_cell.angle_alpha   90.00
_cell.angle_beta   90.00
_cell.angle_gamma   90.00
#
_symmetry.space_group_name_H-M   'P 1'
#
loop_
_entity.id
_entity.type
_entity.pdbx_description
1 polymer ?
#
loop_
_entity_poly.entity_id
_entity_poly.type
_entity_poly.pdbx_seq_one_letter_code
_entity_poly.pdbx_strand_id
1 'polypeptide(L)'
;MAEFCVSCGCKVNSGDKFCFKCGAKVPETSLSARASTSEEEHSSSSSSAKSLSQFLVSKAEERRGFSKPNKGFKRKTNNSGSTSKRGIDNRVVINVGLISENEEGNLAVVRGSKVALKVGKDFGAEEVCREAVKKHSDHDQFFCGEEQYILLYPDQKAVVKVPGSDENFTVAKYKQELAKAYSKVDLFICKEADLKKERETDDMPDQREEKPCKDNLVDIPSDDDSMFDYSVFASPEPFTDDFQISPPASRSTSSQHGRVTCTITQQENLAAKDGQKTECPTCHDHFLADEIAMHADLCAENAHKFSFLGLNETTPPDDIPDGFITSMAETSNAATNVLPLSDILSPLVDKVALESQSRINVRRGQLFLDYVEAKKRCQWIKPENRLKVIFVGEPAEDSGGPRREFFAEVLKEIKGRLFATGLPMASTAALAENEFLYAGNLMAASILQGGAAPCFLKKWVFDYMFMGLSPELELSVDELTAPERKDFVEKLLQCTRDKDVQELLCSDQGLDVLENICFRGVPSESTVQSKDKIVRAVLIGDVVQGRLPMVSQLMEGLTPCGILAAIQTNPEEMRALFCINHTGEKLDEDRFMNLFKVNFSQEQQKKAKEMNTYKLFCDYVGMVAHEGVPGIELTEILQFITGSPAVPVIGFDEKLQLTFVHGCVVNCKCFPTASTCDLLLRIPVHFITLEDVKTSFHGALKDGFVFALI
;
A
#
# COMPACT_ATOMS: atom_id res chain seq x y z
N MET A 1 41.48 -45.78 -9.72
CA MET A 1 42.00 -44.48 -10.22
C MET A 1 40.84 -43.50 -10.25
N ALA A 2 41.07 -42.19 -10.46
CA ALA A 2 39.96 -41.29 -10.75
C ALA A 2 39.49 -41.50 -12.19
N GLU A 3 38.20 -41.75 -12.38
CA GLU A 3 37.60 -41.92 -13.71
C GLU A 3 37.03 -40.59 -14.21
N PHE A 4 37.03 -40.40 -15.52
CA PHE A 4 36.57 -39.17 -16.16
C PHE A 4 35.47 -39.52 -17.17
N CYS A 5 34.43 -38.69 -17.25
CA CYS A 5 33.33 -38.91 -18.18
C CYS A 5 33.81 -38.75 -19.62
N VAL A 6 33.74 -39.84 -20.39
CA VAL A 6 34.15 -39.90 -21.80
C VAL A 6 33.45 -38.90 -22.71
N SER A 7 32.30 -38.34 -22.30
CA SER A 7 31.53 -37.36 -23.09
C SER A 7 31.84 -35.89 -22.76
N CYS A 8 32.46 -35.57 -21.62
CA CYS A 8 32.66 -34.17 -21.21
C CYS A 8 33.95 -33.89 -20.43
N GLY A 9 34.80 -34.90 -20.20
CA GLY A 9 36.09 -34.77 -19.50
C GLY A 9 35.99 -34.50 -18.00
N CYS A 10 34.81 -34.35 -17.42
CA CYS A 10 34.66 -34.11 -15.98
C CYS A 10 34.86 -35.39 -15.15
N LYS A 11 35.57 -35.26 -14.03
CA LYS A 11 35.82 -36.33 -13.06
C LYS A 11 34.50 -36.87 -12.50
N VAL A 12 34.38 -38.20 -12.42
CA VAL A 12 33.24 -38.92 -11.83
C VAL A 12 33.76 -39.83 -10.72
N ASN A 13 32.90 -40.14 -9.74
CA ASN A 13 33.26 -40.99 -8.61
C ASN A 13 32.97 -42.46 -8.94
N SER A 14 33.80 -43.37 -8.43
CA SER A 14 33.61 -44.81 -8.63
C SER A 14 32.29 -45.28 -8.00
N GLY A 15 31.30 -45.56 -8.84
CA GLY A 15 29.92 -45.87 -8.46
C GLY A 15 28.86 -44.96 -9.10
N ASP A 16 29.25 -43.79 -9.63
CA ASP A 16 28.35 -42.89 -10.35
C ASP A 16 27.90 -43.53 -11.68
N LYS A 17 26.63 -43.93 -11.80
CA LYS A 17 26.09 -44.55 -13.04
C LYS A 17 25.92 -43.55 -14.19
N PHE A 18 25.86 -42.25 -13.89
CA PHE A 18 25.69 -41.16 -14.86
C PHE A 18 26.52 -39.94 -14.43
N CYS A 19 27.10 -39.21 -15.38
CA CYS A 19 27.87 -38.00 -15.08
C CYS A 19 26.94 -36.84 -14.67
N PHE A 20 27.14 -36.31 -13.46
CA PHE A 20 26.35 -35.21 -12.89
C PHE A 20 26.26 -33.95 -13.77
N LYS A 21 27.26 -33.69 -14.63
CA LYS A 21 27.34 -32.47 -15.47
C LYS A 21 26.62 -32.59 -16.82
N CYS A 22 26.48 -33.80 -17.37
CA CYS A 22 25.97 -33.99 -18.75
C CYS A 22 24.98 -35.16 -18.92
N GLY A 23 24.66 -35.90 -17.86
CA GLY A 23 23.72 -37.03 -17.90
C GLY A 23 24.23 -38.29 -18.63
N ALA A 24 25.40 -38.25 -19.28
CA ALA A 24 25.96 -39.40 -19.99
C ALA A 24 26.24 -40.57 -19.04
N LYS A 25 25.85 -41.79 -19.44
CA LYS A 25 26.04 -43.01 -18.66
C LYS A 25 27.52 -43.38 -18.56
N VAL A 26 27.98 -43.74 -17.35
CA VAL A 26 29.35 -44.21 -17.11
C VAL A 26 29.45 -45.72 -17.41
N PRO A 27 30.51 -46.21 -18.09
CA PRO A 27 30.69 -47.65 -18.31
C PRO A 27 31.07 -48.39 -17.02
N GLU A 28 30.29 -49.39 -16.62
CA GLU A 28 30.62 -50.28 -15.49
C GLU A 28 31.68 -51.30 -15.92
N THR A 29 32.94 -51.15 -15.45
CA THR A 29 34.00 -52.15 -15.64
C THR A 29 33.95 -53.22 -14.54
N SER A 30 34.32 -54.48 -14.84
CA SER A 30 33.89 -55.63 -14.04
C SER A 30 35.01 -56.59 -13.57
N LEU A 31 35.10 -56.69 -12.23
CA LEU A 31 35.44 -57.87 -11.41
C LEU A 31 36.91 -58.33 -11.21
N SER A 32 37.06 -59.04 -10.07
CA SER A 32 38.18 -59.87 -9.56
C SER A 32 39.42 -59.17 -8.97
N ALA A 33 40.03 -59.67 -7.87
CA ALA A 33 39.59 -60.72 -6.90
C ALA A 33 40.48 -60.76 -5.64
N ARG A 34 39.92 -61.25 -4.51
CA ARG A 34 40.59 -61.86 -3.31
C ARG A 34 41.55 -60.96 -2.48
N ALA A 35 41.73 -61.16 -1.16
CA ALA A 35 40.99 -61.92 -0.13
C ALA A 35 41.44 -61.52 1.30
N SER A 36 40.59 -61.77 2.31
CA SER A 36 40.89 -62.03 3.74
C SER A 36 41.72 -61.02 4.56
N THR A 37 41.36 -60.61 5.79
CA THR A 37 40.26 -60.95 6.73
C THR A 37 39.39 -59.68 7.02
N SER A 38 38.71 -59.35 8.14
CA SER A 38 38.59 -59.81 9.55
C SER A 38 37.20 -59.47 10.14
N GLU A 39 36.99 -59.81 11.41
CA GLU A 39 36.02 -59.19 12.35
C GLU A 39 36.25 -57.65 12.51
N GLU A 40 35.32 -56.81 12.99
CA GLU A 40 34.22 -57.02 13.96
C GLU A 40 32.81 -56.54 13.50
N GLU A 41 31.86 -56.55 14.44
CA GLU A 41 30.40 -56.57 14.26
C GLU A 41 29.75 -55.24 13.80
N HIS A 42 28.76 -55.34 12.90
CA HIS A 42 27.41 -54.80 13.15
C HIS A 42 26.39 -55.36 12.14
N SER A 43 25.19 -55.68 12.62
CA SER A 43 24.16 -56.39 11.85
C SER A 43 23.38 -55.47 10.88
N SER A 44 23.55 -55.70 9.57
CA SER A 44 22.69 -55.11 8.54
C SER A 44 21.68 -56.13 8.03
N SER A 45 20.40 -55.94 8.35
CA SER A 45 19.32 -56.81 7.88
C SER A 45 18.88 -56.42 6.46
N SER A 46 19.04 -57.35 5.52
CA SER A 46 18.62 -57.15 4.13
C SER A 46 17.09 -57.05 4.05
N SER A 47 16.56 -55.87 3.70
CA SER A 47 15.16 -55.73 3.28
C SER A 47 15.09 -55.54 1.76
N SER A 48 14.46 -56.49 1.07
CA SER A 48 14.18 -56.37 -0.36
C SER A 48 13.22 -55.20 -0.61
N ALA A 49 13.55 -54.31 -1.54
CA ALA A 49 12.70 -53.18 -1.89
C ALA A 49 11.29 -53.67 -2.28
N LYS A 50 10.28 -53.26 -1.51
CA LYS A 50 8.87 -53.60 -1.79
C LYS A 50 8.46 -53.04 -3.15
N SER A 51 7.69 -53.80 -3.90
CA SER A 51 7.08 -53.33 -5.16
C SER A 51 6.16 -52.12 -4.91
N LEU A 52 5.94 -51.28 -5.93
CA LEU A 52 5.14 -50.06 -5.81
C LEU A 52 3.72 -50.35 -5.27
N SER A 53 3.11 -51.46 -5.67
CA SER A 53 1.82 -51.93 -5.16
C SER A 53 1.86 -52.26 -3.66
N GLN A 54 2.91 -52.96 -3.19
CA GLN A 54 3.11 -53.25 -1.76
C GLN A 54 3.40 -51.99 -0.93
N PHE A 55 4.10 -50.99 -1.50
CA PHE A 55 4.31 -49.70 -0.85
C PHE A 55 2.99 -48.93 -0.68
N LEU A 56 2.15 -48.90 -1.72
CA LEU A 56 0.84 -48.23 -1.69
C LEU A 56 -0.11 -48.86 -0.66
N VAL A 57 -0.14 -50.19 -0.53
CA VAL A 57 -0.90 -50.88 0.54
C VAL A 57 -0.36 -50.50 1.92
N SER A 58 0.96 -50.59 2.12
CA SER A 58 1.59 -50.25 3.41
C SER A 58 1.31 -48.80 3.84
N LYS A 59 1.28 -47.84 2.90
CA LYS A 59 0.90 -46.44 3.17
C LYS A 59 -0.60 -46.21 3.31
N ALA A 60 -1.46 -47.12 2.85
CA ALA A 60 -2.90 -47.07 3.11
C ALA A 60 -3.26 -47.56 4.52
N GLU A 61 -2.50 -48.53 5.07
CA GLU A 61 -2.66 -49.04 6.43
C GLU A 61 -2.13 -48.06 7.48
N GLU A 62 -0.95 -47.47 7.25
CA GLU A 62 -0.33 -46.46 8.13
C GLU A 62 -1.27 -45.26 8.37
N ARG A 63 -2.00 -44.84 7.33
CA ARG A 63 -3.03 -43.77 7.41
C ARG A 63 -4.26 -44.13 8.26
N ARG A 64 -4.51 -45.40 8.57
CA ARG A 64 -5.59 -45.83 9.48
C ARG A 64 -5.22 -45.72 10.95
N GLY A 65 -3.93 -45.55 11.28
CA GLY A 65 -3.45 -45.45 12.67
C GLY A 65 -3.64 -44.07 13.33
N PHE A 66 -3.60 -42.99 12.54
CA PHE A 66 -3.62 -41.61 13.05
C PHE A 66 -5.03 -41.06 13.23
N SER A 67 -5.80 -41.63 14.15
CA SER A 67 -7.07 -41.08 14.62
C SER A 67 -7.33 -41.41 16.09
N LYS A 68 -6.75 -40.61 16.98
CA LYS A 68 -7.15 -40.49 18.39
C LYS A 68 -7.51 -39.02 18.66
N PRO A 69 -8.70 -38.71 19.20
CA PRO A 69 -9.13 -37.33 19.41
C PRO A 69 -8.38 -36.71 20.59
N ASN A 70 -7.66 -35.61 20.36
CA ASN A 70 -7.02 -34.88 21.45
C ASN A 70 -8.06 -34.03 22.21
N LYS A 71 -7.92 -33.93 23.53
CA LYS A 71 -8.96 -33.37 24.40
C LYS A 71 -8.83 -31.85 24.55
N GLY A 72 -9.88 -31.15 24.11
CA GLY A 72 -10.37 -29.95 24.77
C GLY A 72 -9.75 -28.60 24.37
N PHE A 73 -10.57 -27.79 23.69
CA PHE A 73 -10.72 -26.38 24.06
C PHE A 73 -12.19 -26.00 23.92
N LYS A 74 -12.80 -25.43 24.97
CA LYS A 74 -14.20 -24.96 24.92
C LYS A 74 -14.23 -23.54 24.35
N ARG A 75 -14.93 -23.33 23.23
CA ARG A 75 -15.52 -22.02 22.92
C ARG A 75 -17.03 -22.08 23.16
N LYS A 76 -17.59 -21.03 23.76
CA LYS A 76 -19.03 -20.89 23.97
C LYS A 76 -19.71 -20.64 22.63
N THR A 77 -20.80 -21.34 22.36
CA THR A 77 -21.83 -20.96 21.39
C THR A 77 -23.15 -20.92 22.13
N ASN A 78 -23.91 -19.83 22.00
CA ASN A 78 -25.20 -19.69 22.68
C ASN A 78 -26.24 -20.66 22.10
N ASN A 79 -27.23 -21.00 22.92
CA ASN A 79 -28.33 -21.87 22.54
C ASN A 79 -29.34 -21.14 21.62
N SER A 80 -29.65 -21.75 20.48
CA SER A 80 -31.01 -21.82 19.96
C SER A 80 -31.23 -23.23 19.43
N GLY A 81 -32.36 -23.85 19.79
CA GLY A 81 -32.53 -25.30 19.67
C GLY A 81 -33.51 -25.72 18.57
N SER A 82 -33.19 -26.80 17.88
CA SER A 82 -34.20 -27.72 17.35
C SER A 82 -33.64 -29.15 17.27
N THR A 83 -34.49 -30.14 17.52
CA THR A 83 -34.12 -31.56 17.60
C THR A 83 -34.48 -32.29 16.32
N SER A 84 -33.49 -32.89 15.65
CA SER A 84 -33.73 -33.93 14.63
C SER A 84 -32.58 -34.96 14.57
N LYS A 85 -32.84 -36.07 13.88
CA LYS A 85 -32.02 -37.30 13.93
C LYS A 85 -30.71 -37.15 13.14
N ARG A 86 -29.64 -37.84 13.57
CA ARG A 86 -28.41 -38.00 12.79
C ARG A 86 -28.68 -38.82 11.52
N GLY A 87 -28.99 -38.14 10.42
CA GLY A 87 -28.86 -38.72 9.08
C GLY A 87 -27.37 -38.83 8.69
N ILE A 88 -27.07 -39.76 7.79
CA ILE A 88 -25.79 -39.77 7.07
C ILE A 88 -25.83 -38.59 6.09
N ASP A 89 -24.82 -37.70 6.11
CA ASP A 89 -24.80 -36.56 5.18
C ASP A 89 -24.67 -37.08 3.74
N ASN A 90 -25.78 -37.05 3.00
CA ASN A 90 -25.81 -37.53 1.62
C ASN A 90 -25.27 -36.49 0.63
N ARG A 91 -24.87 -35.30 1.09
CA ARG A 91 -24.40 -34.23 0.22
C ARG A 91 -22.92 -34.37 -0.15
N VAL A 92 -22.60 -33.96 -1.36
CA VAL A 92 -21.28 -34.01 -1.99
C VAL A 92 -20.95 -32.64 -2.58
N VAL A 93 -19.67 -32.37 -2.85
CA VAL A 93 -19.23 -31.13 -3.51
C VAL A 93 -18.81 -31.43 -4.94
N ILE A 94 -19.40 -30.70 -5.89
CA ILE A 94 -19.08 -30.70 -7.33
C ILE A 94 -18.70 -29.28 -7.76
N ASN A 95 -18.24 -29.08 -8.99
CA ASN A 95 -17.95 -27.74 -9.54
C ASN A 95 -19.00 -27.37 -10.59
N VAL A 96 -19.55 -26.15 -10.53
CA VAL A 96 -20.43 -25.60 -11.56
C VAL A 96 -19.91 -24.26 -12.04
N GLY A 97 -19.63 -24.15 -13.35
CA GLY A 97 -19.22 -22.90 -14.00
C GLY A 97 -20.34 -22.22 -14.78
N LEU A 98 -20.00 -21.14 -15.49
CA LEU A 98 -20.89 -20.44 -16.41
C LEU A 98 -20.47 -20.70 -17.88
N ILE A 99 -21.47 -20.78 -18.76
CA ILE A 99 -21.33 -20.69 -20.21
C ILE A 99 -22.18 -19.50 -20.68
N SER A 100 -21.60 -18.63 -21.50
CA SER A 100 -22.28 -17.47 -22.09
C SER A 100 -21.84 -17.28 -23.54
N GLU A 101 -22.60 -16.48 -24.28
CA GLU A 101 -22.19 -15.96 -25.59
C GLU A 101 -20.88 -15.15 -25.47
N ASN A 102 -20.00 -15.25 -26.46
CA ASN A 102 -18.75 -14.48 -26.56
C ASN A 102 -18.89 -13.30 -27.54
N GLU A 103 -17.83 -12.49 -27.70
CA GLU A 103 -17.78 -11.35 -28.64
C GLU A 103 -17.97 -11.76 -30.13
N GLU A 104 -17.91 -13.05 -30.43
CA GLU A 104 -18.08 -13.63 -31.78
C GLU A 104 -19.46 -14.31 -31.97
N GLY A 105 -20.34 -14.24 -30.96
CA GLY A 105 -21.70 -14.83 -30.99
C GLY A 105 -21.80 -16.33 -30.64
N ASN A 106 -20.70 -16.96 -30.21
CA ASN A 106 -20.63 -18.40 -29.93
C ASN A 106 -20.70 -18.69 -28.42
N LEU A 107 -21.27 -19.84 -27.99
CA LEU A 107 -21.25 -20.20 -26.58
C LEU A 107 -19.85 -20.64 -26.12
N ALA A 108 -19.35 -19.99 -25.07
CA ALA A 108 -18.04 -20.23 -24.49
C ALA A 108 -18.10 -20.42 -22.96
N VAL A 109 -17.24 -21.30 -22.45
CA VAL A 109 -17.02 -21.44 -21.00
C VAL A 109 -16.31 -20.21 -20.45
N VAL A 110 -16.98 -19.47 -19.56
CA VAL A 110 -16.42 -18.30 -18.89
C VAL A 110 -15.24 -18.74 -18.01
N ARG A 111 -14.03 -18.28 -18.32
CA ARG A 111 -12.82 -18.66 -17.59
C ARG A 111 -12.89 -18.13 -16.15
N GLY A 112 -12.43 -18.94 -15.18
CA GLY A 112 -12.50 -18.61 -13.76
C GLY A 112 -13.85 -18.90 -13.07
N SER A 113 -14.96 -18.94 -13.80
CA SER A 113 -16.34 -19.03 -13.26
C SER A 113 -16.73 -20.27 -12.43
N LYS A 114 -15.83 -21.24 -12.18
CA LYS A 114 -16.18 -22.52 -11.55
C LYS A 114 -16.30 -22.40 -10.03
N VAL A 115 -17.53 -22.46 -9.52
CA VAL A 115 -17.83 -22.40 -8.08
C VAL A 115 -18.13 -23.80 -7.53
N ALA A 116 -17.61 -24.10 -6.33
CA ALA A 116 -17.78 -25.39 -5.66
C ALA A 116 -19.16 -25.48 -4.95
N LEU A 117 -20.06 -26.33 -5.46
CA LEU A 117 -21.46 -26.44 -5.06
C LEU A 117 -21.72 -27.71 -4.22
N LYS A 118 -22.47 -27.59 -3.09
CA LYS A 118 -22.79 -28.72 -2.19
C LYS A 118 -24.23 -29.24 -2.39
N VAL A 119 -24.40 -30.28 -3.21
CA VAL A 119 -25.69 -30.90 -3.62
C VAL A 119 -25.87 -32.31 -3.05
N GLY A 120 -27.10 -32.84 -3.07
CA GLY A 120 -27.35 -34.27 -2.82
C GLY A 120 -26.77 -35.16 -3.93
N LYS A 121 -26.36 -36.38 -3.60
CA LYS A 121 -25.94 -37.40 -4.61
C LYS A 121 -27.08 -37.82 -5.53
N ASP A 122 -28.28 -37.73 -5.02
CA ASP A 122 -29.57 -38.10 -5.59
C ASP A 122 -30.18 -36.99 -6.46
N PHE A 123 -29.64 -35.76 -6.43
CA PHE A 123 -30.20 -34.60 -7.13
C PHE A 123 -30.20 -34.76 -8.65
N GLY A 124 -31.31 -34.36 -9.28
CA GLY A 124 -31.48 -34.26 -10.73
C GLY A 124 -30.99 -32.93 -11.32
N ALA A 125 -31.12 -32.79 -12.65
CA ALA A 125 -30.56 -31.66 -13.38
C ALA A 125 -31.16 -30.30 -12.96
N GLU A 126 -32.48 -30.20 -12.85
CA GLU A 126 -33.18 -28.98 -12.42
C GLU A 126 -32.78 -28.54 -11.00
N GLU A 127 -32.56 -29.51 -10.10
CA GLU A 127 -32.19 -29.23 -8.70
C GLU A 127 -30.75 -28.75 -8.58
N VAL A 128 -29.83 -29.36 -9.34
CA VAL A 128 -28.45 -28.89 -9.46
C VAL A 128 -28.40 -27.52 -10.14
N CYS A 129 -29.23 -27.28 -11.16
CA CYS A 129 -29.33 -25.97 -11.82
C CYS A 129 -29.79 -24.88 -10.84
N ARG A 130 -30.91 -25.11 -10.12
CA ARG A 130 -31.47 -24.15 -9.16
C ARG A 130 -30.50 -23.82 -8.02
N GLU A 131 -29.81 -24.82 -7.45
CA GLU A 131 -28.79 -24.58 -6.42
C GLU A 131 -27.54 -23.90 -7.00
N ALA A 132 -27.19 -24.13 -8.28
CA ALA A 132 -26.09 -23.46 -8.96
C ALA A 132 -26.39 -21.99 -9.27
N VAL A 133 -27.56 -21.67 -9.85
CA VAL A 133 -28.04 -20.31 -10.11
C VAL A 133 -28.02 -19.50 -8.81
N LYS A 134 -28.62 -20.04 -7.75
CA LYS A 134 -28.59 -19.41 -6.43
C LYS A 134 -27.15 -19.20 -5.94
N LYS A 135 -26.27 -20.20 -6.09
CA LYS A 135 -24.89 -20.07 -5.61
C LYS A 135 -24.08 -19.05 -6.42
N HIS A 136 -24.38 -18.86 -7.69
CA HIS A 136 -23.77 -17.79 -8.49
C HIS A 136 -24.30 -16.42 -8.11
N SER A 137 -25.62 -16.24 -7.88
CA SER A 137 -26.15 -14.98 -7.34
C SER A 137 -25.67 -14.66 -5.91
N ASP A 138 -25.40 -15.68 -5.10
CA ASP A 138 -24.81 -15.54 -3.75
C ASP A 138 -23.28 -15.21 -3.80
N HIS A 139 -22.64 -15.25 -4.97
CA HIS A 139 -21.17 -15.15 -5.14
C HIS A 139 -20.72 -14.04 -6.10
N ASP A 140 -21.53 -13.69 -7.10
CA ASP A 140 -21.25 -12.69 -8.13
C ASP A 140 -22.41 -11.69 -8.19
N GLN A 141 -22.10 -10.42 -7.91
CA GLN A 141 -23.10 -9.33 -7.87
C GLN A 141 -23.57 -8.90 -9.27
N PHE A 142 -22.87 -9.32 -10.34
CA PHE A 142 -23.24 -9.07 -11.73
C PHE A 142 -24.02 -10.26 -12.35
N PHE A 143 -24.16 -11.38 -11.63
CA PHE A 143 -24.92 -12.53 -12.09
C PHE A 143 -26.43 -12.32 -11.96
N CYS A 144 -27.14 -12.25 -13.09
CA CYS A 144 -28.60 -12.09 -13.12
C CYS A 144 -29.30 -13.40 -12.70
N GLY A 145 -29.63 -13.53 -11.42
CA GLY A 145 -30.29 -14.71 -10.85
C GLY A 145 -31.81 -14.82 -11.10
N GLU A 146 -32.43 -13.82 -11.73
CA GLU A 146 -33.87 -13.79 -12.04
C GLU A 146 -34.21 -14.45 -13.40
N GLU A 147 -33.20 -14.74 -14.22
CA GLU A 147 -33.36 -15.38 -15.54
C GLU A 147 -33.42 -16.92 -15.47
N GLN A 148 -33.91 -17.55 -16.54
CA GLN A 148 -34.04 -19.00 -16.65
C GLN A 148 -32.76 -19.64 -17.20
N TYR A 149 -32.15 -20.55 -16.43
CA TYR A 149 -30.91 -21.24 -16.80
C TYR A 149 -31.11 -22.75 -17.01
N ILE A 150 -30.32 -23.32 -17.92
CA ILE A 150 -30.22 -24.75 -18.19
C ILE A 150 -28.84 -25.26 -17.74
N LEU A 151 -28.82 -26.46 -17.16
CA LEU A 151 -27.59 -27.17 -16.78
C LEU A 151 -26.99 -27.88 -18.00
N LEU A 152 -25.70 -27.65 -18.27
CA LEU A 152 -24.94 -28.18 -19.40
C LEU A 152 -23.76 -29.06 -18.95
N TYR A 153 -23.43 -30.03 -19.81
CA TYR A 153 -22.20 -30.82 -19.74
C TYR A 153 -20.99 -30.02 -20.28
N PRO A 154 -19.74 -30.49 -20.06
CA PRO A 154 -18.55 -29.86 -20.62
C PRO A 154 -18.46 -29.83 -22.15
N ASP A 155 -19.30 -30.57 -22.86
CA ASP A 155 -19.47 -30.52 -24.32
C ASP A 155 -20.69 -29.68 -24.75
N GLN A 156 -21.12 -28.76 -23.88
CA GLN A 156 -22.22 -27.79 -24.04
C GLN A 156 -23.63 -28.40 -24.20
N LYS A 157 -23.77 -29.74 -24.15
CA LYS A 157 -25.09 -30.40 -24.26
C LYS A 157 -25.89 -30.33 -22.97
N ALA A 158 -27.22 -30.19 -23.10
CA ALA A 158 -28.14 -30.12 -21.98
C ALA A 158 -28.16 -31.42 -21.14
N VAL A 159 -28.11 -31.27 -19.81
CA VAL A 159 -28.07 -32.37 -18.85
C VAL A 159 -29.46 -32.97 -18.65
N VAL A 160 -29.76 -34.06 -19.37
CA VAL A 160 -31.03 -34.79 -19.26
C VAL A 160 -30.80 -36.26 -18.86
N LYS A 161 -29.99 -36.98 -19.65
CA LYS A 161 -29.51 -38.34 -19.38
C LYS A 161 -28.02 -38.34 -19.08
N VAL A 162 -27.52 -39.36 -18.40
CA VAL A 162 -26.07 -39.58 -18.21
C VAL A 162 -25.43 -39.92 -19.56
N PRO A 163 -24.29 -39.32 -19.96
CA PRO A 163 -23.70 -39.57 -21.28
C PRO A 163 -23.31 -41.05 -21.42
N GLY A 164 -23.61 -41.66 -22.55
CA GLY A 164 -23.38 -43.10 -22.77
C GLY A 164 -24.44 -44.04 -22.16
N SER A 165 -25.49 -43.51 -21.52
CA SER A 165 -26.55 -44.30 -20.88
C SER A 165 -27.95 -43.77 -21.19
N ASP A 166 -28.95 -44.65 -21.17
CA ASP A 166 -30.36 -44.27 -21.26
C ASP A 166 -30.95 -43.74 -19.94
N GLU A 167 -30.19 -43.80 -18.84
CA GLU A 167 -30.65 -43.38 -17.52
C GLU A 167 -30.68 -41.86 -17.34
N ASN A 168 -31.76 -41.36 -16.72
CA ASN A 168 -31.88 -39.96 -16.29
C ASN A 168 -30.70 -39.54 -15.40
N PHE A 169 -30.23 -38.30 -15.57
CA PHE A 169 -29.12 -37.74 -14.81
C PHE A 169 -29.41 -37.69 -13.31
N THR A 170 -28.45 -38.18 -12.52
CA THR A 170 -28.24 -37.75 -11.12
C THR A 170 -26.74 -37.57 -10.86
N VAL A 171 -26.41 -36.76 -9.86
CA VAL A 171 -25.00 -36.47 -9.48
C VAL A 171 -24.20 -37.74 -9.19
N ALA A 172 -24.80 -38.74 -8.55
CA ALA A 172 -24.18 -40.04 -8.27
C ALA A 172 -23.88 -40.85 -9.55
N LYS A 173 -24.84 -40.93 -10.48
CA LYS A 173 -24.71 -41.73 -11.70
C LYS A 173 -23.68 -41.11 -12.65
N TYR A 174 -23.73 -39.79 -12.84
CA TYR A 174 -22.72 -39.09 -13.64
C TYR A 174 -21.31 -39.16 -13.02
N LYS A 175 -21.19 -39.09 -11.69
CA LYS A 175 -19.92 -39.38 -11.00
C LYS A 175 -19.45 -40.82 -11.19
N GLN A 176 -20.36 -41.79 -11.29
CA GLN A 176 -20.02 -43.19 -11.54
C GLN A 176 -19.41 -43.35 -12.93
N GLU A 177 -20.08 -42.82 -13.96
CA GLU A 177 -19.63 -42.84 -15.35
C GLU A 177 -18.27 -42.14 -15.53
N LEU A 178 -18.10 -40.94 -14.96
CA LEU A 178 -16.85 -40.19 -15.02
C LEU A 178 -15.65 -40.87 -14.31
N ALA A 179 -15.87 -41.92 -13.52
CA ALA A 179 -14.89 -42.63 -12.69
C ALA A 179 -14.05 -41.75 -11.72
N LYS A 180 -14.40 -40.47 -11.56
CA LYS A 180 -13.65 -39.44 -10.82
C LYS A 180 -14.20 -39.23 -9.39
N ALA A 181 -13.49 -38.44 -8.59
CA ALA A 181 -14.02 -37.90 -7.33
C ALA A 181 -15.10 -36.82 -7.59
N TYR A 182 -16.05 -36.62 -6.67
CA TYR A 182 -17.10 -35.61 -6.83
C TYR A 182 -16.53 -34.19 -7.05
N SER A 183 -15.43 -33.82 -6.39
CA SER A 183 -14.72 -32.55 -6.60
C SER A 183 -13.99 -32.40 -7.95
N LYS A 184 -14.16 -33.37 -8.84
CA LYS A 184 -13.72 -33.39 -10.26
C LYS A 184 -14.88 -33.73 -11.21
N VAL A 185 -16.12 -33.59 -10.73
CA VAL A 185 -17.32 -33.51 -11.55
C VAL A 185 -17.55 -32.03 -11.86
N ASP A 186 -17.39 -31.68 -13.13
CA ASP A 186 -17.58 -30.33 -13.64
C ASP A 186 -18.85 -30.31 -14.50
N LEU A 187 -19.71 -29.32 -14.23
CA LEU A 187 -20.92 -28.99 -14.99
C LEU A 187 -20.95 -27.46 -15.19
N PHE A 188 -21.90 -26.97 -15.99
CA PHE A 188 -22.05 -25.55 -16.29
C PHE A 188 -23.52 -25.14 -16.28
N ILE A 189 -23.82 -23.87 -16.06
CA ILE A 189 -25.14 -23.29 -16.36
C ILE A 189 -25.02 -22.25 -17.46
N CYS A 190 -26.05 -22.17 -18.32
CA CYS A 190 -26.18 -21.20 -19.40
C CYS A 190 -27.61 -20.67 -19.43
N LYS A 191 -27.80 -19.43 -19.90
CA LYS A 191 -29.13 -18.83 -20.06
C LYS A 191 -29.91 -19.58 -21.16
N GLU A 192 -31.18 -19.85 -20.92
CA GLU A 192 -32.02 -20.57 -21.88
C GLU A 192 -32.26 -19.78 -23.19
N ALA A 193 -32.15 -18.45 -23.15
CA ALA A 193 -32.22 -17.61 -24.35
C ALA A 193 -31.01 -17.82 -25.27
N ASP A 194 -29.80 -17.83 -24.72
CA ASP A 194 -28.56 -17.89 -25.50
C ASP A 194 -28.38 -19.29 -26.14
N LEU A 195 -28.73 -20.34 -25.41
CA LEU A 195 -28.76 -21.74 -25.89
C LEU A 195 -29.81 -22.01 -26.99
N LYS A 196 -30.70 -21.06 -27.29
CA LYS A 196 -31.64 -21.14 -28.41
C LYS A 196 -31.10 -20.47 -29.66
N LYS A 197 -30.45 -19.29 -29.54
CA LYS A 197 -29.78 -18.58 -30.65
C LYS A 197 -28.89 -19.51 -31.47
N GLU A 198 -27.99 -20.23 -30.78
CA GLU A 198 -26.98 -21.11 -31.39
C GLU A 198 -27.60 -22.24 -32.25
N ARG A 199 -28.82 -22.67 -31.92
CA ARG A 199 -29.54 -23.71 -32.69
C ARG A 199 -30.30 -23.18 -33.90
N GLU A 200 -30.60 -21.87 -33.91
CA GLU A 200 -31.22 -21.21 -35.06
C GLU A 200 -30.17 -20.83 -36.12
N THR A 201 -28.88 -20.79 -35.75
CA THR A 201 -27.75 -20.59 -36.68
C THR A 201 -27.25 -21.87 -37.37
N ASP A 202 -27.50 -23.06 -36.80
CA ASP A 202 -27.02 -24.35 -37.35
C ASP A 202 -27.77 -24.81 -38.63
N ASP A 203 -28.95 -24.27 -38.93
CA ASP A 203 -29.87 -24.77 -39.98
C ASP A 203 -29.69 -24.11 -41.38
N MET A 204 -28.60 -23.35 -41.60
CA MET A 204 -28.32 -22.64 -42.87
C MET A 204 -27.09 -23.20 -43.62
N PRO A 205 -27.20 -23.57 -44.92
CA PRO A 205 -26.15 -24.30 -45.62
C PRO A 205 -24.98 -23.43 -46.14
N ASP A 206 -23.78 -23.86 -45.77
CA ASP A 206 -22.41 -23.49 -46.20
C ASP A 206 -22.28 -22.67 -47.51
N GLN A 207 -21.91 -21.39 -47.39
CA GLN A 207 -21.27 -20.61 -48.46
C GLN A 207 -20.02 -19.91 -47.92
N ARG A 208 -18.84 -20.50 -48.17
CA ARG A 208 -17.54 -19.92 -47.85
C ARG A 208 -17.04 -19.08 -49.01
N GLU A 209 -16.80 -17.80 -48.77
CA GLU A 209 -15.83 -17.04 -49.56
C GLU A 209 -14.53 -16.91 -48.75
N GLU A 210 -13.43 -17.39 -49.33
CA GLU A 210 -12.12 -17.37 -48.69
C GLU A 210 -11.51 -15.96 -48.78
N LYS A 211 -11.09 -15.39 -47.65
CA LYS A 211 -10.32 -14.13 -47.65
C LYS A 211 -8.87 -14.40 -48.07
N PRO A 212 -8.37 -13.83 -49.19
CA PRO A 212 -6.99 -14.05 -49.61
C PRO A 212 -5.99 -13.31 -48.71
N CYS A 213 -4.78 -13.86 -48.60
CA CYS A 213 -3.67 -13.23 -47.88
C CYS A 213 -3.10 -12.02 -48.65
N LYS A 214 -2.46 -11.10 -47.91
CA LYS A 214 -1.72 -9.96 -48.48
C LYS A 214 -0.40 -10.41 -49.09
N ASP A 215 -0.02 -9.81 -50.22
CA ASP A 215 1.39 -9.50 -50.53
C ASP A 215 1.54 -8.51 -51.70
N ASN A 216 2.68 -7.82 -51.75
CA ASN A 216 3.23 -6.99 -52.86
C ASN A 216 2.55 -5.66 -53.28
N LEU A 217 3.09 -4.56 -52.73
CA LEU A 217 3.71 -3.39 -53.41
C LEU A 217 3.17 -2.89 -54.78
N VAL A 218 2.83 -1.58 -54.87
CA VAL A 218 3.51 -0.50 -55.66
C VAL A 218 2.59 0.75 -55.89
N ASP A 219 3.15 1.95 -55.67
CA ASP A 219 2.80 3.33 -56.12
C ASP A 219 1.46 4.06 -55.80
N ILE A 220 1.55 5.41 -55.92
CA ILE A 220 0.58 6.49 -55.58
C ILE A 220 0.55 7.47 -56.78
N PRO A 221 -0.62 7.82 -57.34
CA PRO A 221 -1.30 9.12 -57.11
C PRO A 221 -2.81 8.92 -56.81
N SER A 222 -3.50 9.67 -55.94
CA SER A 222 -3.78 11.13 -55.93
C SER A 222 -4.58 11.62 -57.16
N ASP A 223 -5.85 12.00 -56.96
CA ASP A 223 -6.34 13.39 -57.06
C ASP A 223 -7.90 13.48 -56.97
N ASP A 224 -8.37 14.52 -56.27
CA ASP A 224 -9.59 15.35 -56.36
C ASP A 224 -11.05 14.85 -56.56
N ASP A 225 -11.92 15.55 -55.79
CA ASP A 225 -13.24 16.13 -56.10
C ASP A 225 -14.49 15.33 -56.55
N SER A 226 -15.35 15.11 -55.55
CA SER A 226 -16.76 15.60 -55.52
C SER A 226 -17.86 14.89 -56.35
N MET A 227 -19.12 14.99 -55.86
CA MET A 227 -20.30 15.54 -56.56
C MET A 227 -21.63 15.05 -55.94
N PHE A 228 -22.27 15.93 -55.15
CA PHE A 228 -23.73 16.08 -54.92
C PHE A 228 -24.67 14.89 -54.56
N ASP A 229 -25.21 14.98 -53.33
CA ASP A 229 -26.63 15.26 -53.02
C ASP A 229 -27.74 14.32 -53.57
N TYR A 230 -28.54 13.77 -52.65
CA TYR A 230 -29.99 13.93 -52.75
C TYR A 230 -30.65 14.04 -51.37
N SER A 231 -31.44 15.08 -51.17
CA SER A 231 -32.15 15.38 -49.92
C SER A 231 -33.68 15.32 -50.11
N VAL A 232 -34.40 14.87 -49.08
CA VAL A 232 -35.88 14.95 -49.02
C VAL A 232 -36.31 15.40 -47.62
N PHE A 233 -37.19 16.40 -47.59
CA PHE A 233 -37.72 17.06 -46.40
C PHE A 233 -38.76 16.21 -45.66
N ALA A 234 -38.89 16.40 -44.34
CA ALA A 234 -40.01 17.17 -43.76
C ALA A 234 -39.95 17.29 -42.23
N SER A 235 -39.94 18.53 -41.73
CA SER A 235 -40.38 18.89 -40.37
C SER A 235 -41.71 19.63 -40.45
N PRO A 236 -42.51 19.64 -39.37
CA PRO A 236 -43.44 20.73 -39.10
C PRO A 236 -43.12 21.44 -37.77
N GLU A 237 -43.07 22.77 -37.79
CA GLU A 237 -43.13 23.62 -36.59
C GLU A 237 -44.58 24.13 -36.36
N PRO A 238 -44.84 25.27 -35.70
CA PRO A 238 -45.15 25.27 -34.27
C PRO A 238 -46.56 25.82 -33.97
N PHE A 239 -46.91 25.90 -32.70
CA PHE A 239 -48.08 26.67 -32.24
C PHE A 239 -47.66 27.77 -31.26
N THR A 240 -48.23 28.95 -31.46
CA THR A 240 -48.13 30.13 -30.60
C THR A 240 -49.52 30.54 -30.14
N ASP A 241 -49.66 31.03 -28.92
CA ASP A 241 -50.66 32.08 -28.64
C ASP A 241 -50.13 33.02 -27.54
N ASP A 242 -50.68 34.23 -27.51
CA ASP A 242 -50.19 35.40 -26.76
C ASP A 242 -51.20 35.79 -25.67
N PHE A 243 -50.79 36.52 -24.62
CA PHE A 243 -51.69 37.40 -23.87
C PHE A 243 -50.95 38.42 -23.00
N GLN A 244 -51.23 39.71 -23.24
CA GLN A 244 -50.69 40.85 -22.51
C GLN A 244 -51.67 41.36 -21.43
N ILE A 245 -51.16 42.13 -20.46
CA ILE A 245 -51.68 43.44 -19.98
C ILE A 245 -50.78 43.96 -18.84
N SER A 246 -50.75 45.28 -18.58
CA SER A 246 -49.84 45.92 -17.61
C SER A 246 -50.55 46.98 -16.72
N PRO A 247 -49.91 47.99 -16.07
CA PRO A 247 -50.09 48.24 -14.63
C PRO A 247 -50.88 49.52 -14.29
N PRO A 248 -51.08 49.85 -12.99
CA PRO A 248 -50.19 50.81 -12.30
C PRO A 248 -49.80 50.31 -10.88
N ALA A 249 -49.19 51.04 -9.93
CA ALA A 249 -49.00 52.48 -9.74
C ALA A 249 -47.69 52.85 -8.97
N SER A 250 -47.69 53.99 -8.28
CA SER A 250 -46.58 54.79 -7.75
C SER A 250 -46.42 54.86 -6.23
N ARG A 251 -45.17 55.00 -5.75
CA ARG A 251 -44.68 56.13 -4.91
C ARG A 251 -43.14 56.15 -4.84
N SER A 252 -42.55 57.31 -4.53
CA SER A 252 -41.12 57.57 -4.84
C SER A 252 -40.46 58.68 -4.00
N THR A 253 -39.25 58.41 -3.49
CA THR A 253 -38.18 59.36 -3.06
C THR A 253 -36.86 58.55 -3.02
N SER A 254 -35.82 58.77 -3.84
CA SER A 254 -34.81 59.86 -3.85
C SER A 254 -34.00 59.95 -2.53
N SER A 255 -32.66 60.03 -2.48
CA SER A 255 -31.58 60.41 -3.43
C SER A 255 -30.77 59.21 -3.99
N GLN A 256 -30.09 59.20 -5.16
CA GLN A 256 -29.07 60.09 -5.77
C GLN A 256 -27.74 60.12 -4.99
N HIS A 257 -26.52 60.01 -5.57
CA HIS A 257 -26.01 59.82 -6.95
C HIS A 257 -24.91 58.71 -6.95
N GLY A 258 -24.34 58.16 -8.03
CA GLY A 258 -24.54 58.23 -9.50
C GLY A 258 -23.53 57.25 -10.17
N ARG A 259 -23.89 56.43 -11.17
CA ARG A 259 -23.62 56.61 -12.63
C ARG A 259 -22.18 57.09 -12.94
N VAL A 260 -21.42 56.46 -13.85
CA VAL A 260 -21.75 56.09 -15.25
C VAL A 260 -21.01 54.82 -15.76
N THR A 261 -21.65 54.05 -16.66
CA THR A 261 -21.14 52.90 -17.45
C THR A 261 -20.67 53.36 -18.86
N CYS A 262 -20.01 52.62 -19.78
CA CYS A 262 -19.90 51.18 -20.09
C CYS A 262 -18.81 50.92 -21.18
N THR A 263 -18.83 49.73 -21.83
CA THR A 263 -18.24 49.35 -23.16
C THR A 263 -16.71 49.55 -23.37
N ILE A 264 -15.85 48.52 -23.41
CA ILE A 264 -15.69 47.39 -24.39
C ILE A 264 -15.19 47.81 -25.79
N THR A 265 -13.91 47.52 -26.08
CA THR A 265 -13.30 46.98 -27.35
C THR A 265 -11.78 46.85 -27.09
N GLN A 266 -11.18 45.65 -27.01
CA GLN A 266 -10.69 44.73 -28.05
C GLN A 266 -9.24 44.97 -28.57
N GLN A 267 -8.43 43.91 -28.42
CA GLN A 267 -7.24 43.48 -29.20
C GLN A 267 -5.90 44.27 -29.21
N GLU A 268 -4.92 43.66 -28.52
CA GLU A 268 -3.66 43.10 -29.07
C GLU A 268 -2.30 43.86 -29.15
N ASN A 269 -1.26 43.05 -28.88
CA ASN A 269 0.15 43.09 -29.29
C ASN A 269 1.20 43.98 -28.59
N LEU A 270 2.07 43.29 -27.84
CA LEU A 270 3.55 43.33 -27.87
C LEU A 270 4.28 44.69 -27.73
N ALA A 271 4.78 44.95 -26.52
CA ALA A 271 6.12 45.50 -26.31
C ALA A 271 6.62 45.16 -24.89
N ALA A 272 7.90 44.81 -24.73
CA ALA A 272 8.53 44.76 -23.42
C ALA A 272 8.74 46.19 -22.89
N LYS A 273 8.47 46.41 -21.60
CA LYS A 273 8.88 47.61 -20.87
C LYS A 273 9.75 47.20 -19.70
N ASP A 274 11.01 47.62 -19.74
CA ASP A 274 11.93 47.53 -18.62
C ASP A 274 11.50 48.58 -17.59
N GLY A 275 10.79 48.14 -16.55
CA GLY A 275 10.17 49.00 -15.56
C GLY A 275 11.12 49.33 -14.43
N GLN A 276 11.39 50.62 -14.21
CA GLN A 276 12.26 51.06 -13.12
C GLN A 276 11.65 50.64 -11.77
N LYS A 277 12.32 49.69 -11.11
CA LYS A 277 11.90 49.18 -9.81
C LYS A 277 12.23 50.16 -8.68
N THR A 278 11.37 50.18 -7.68
CA THR A 278 11.47 50.95 -6.45
C THR A 278 11.51 50.01 -5.25
N GLU A 279 12.37 50.31 -4.29
CA GLU A 279 12.54 49.55 -3.06
C GLU A 279 11.43 49.90 -2.04
N CYS A 280 10.84 48.89 -1.40
CA CYS A 280 9.90 49.11 -0.31
C CYS A 280 10.64 49.42 1.01
N PRO A 281 10.38 50.55 1.69
CA PRO A 281 11.11 50.96 2.90
C PRO A 281 10.77 50.14 4.16
N THR A 282 10.00 49.05 4.05
CA THR A 282 9.57 48.20 5.17
C THR A 282 10.16 46.78 5.09
N CYS A 283 10.50 46.30 3.89
CA CYS A 283 11.05 44.95 3.66
C CYS A 283 12.30 44.93 2.75
N HIS A 284 12.65 46.05 2.11
CA HIS A 284 13.76 46.20 1.16
C HIS A 284 13.62 45.42 -0.17
N ASP A 285 12.49 44.76 -0.42
CA ASP A 285 12.16 44.16 -1.72
C ASP A 285 11.84 45.21 -2.80
N HIS A 286 12.12 44.85 -4.05
CA HIS A 286 12.10 45.75 -5.21
C HIS A 286 10.93 45.48 -6.18
N PHE A 287 9.94 46.37 -6.16
CA PHE A 287 8.67 46.26 -6.90
C PHE A 287 8.58 47.27 -8.05
N LEU A 288 7.70 47.04 -9.03
CA LEU A 288 7.39 48.04 -10.04
C LEU A 288 6.59 49.21 -9.43
N ALA A 289 6.70 50.40 -10.03
CA ALA A 289 6.12 51.64 -9.48
C ALA A 289 4.57 51.63 -9.41
N ASP A 290 3.91 50.76 -10.16
CA ASP A 290 2.47 50.47 -10.14
C ASP A 290 2.08 49.35 -9.14
N GLU A 291 3.04 48.53 -8.70
CA GLU A 291 2.83 47.46 -7.71
C GLU A 291 3.21 47.90 -6.28
N ILE A 292 4.21 48.78 -6.13
CA ILE A 292 4.78 49.15 -4.83
C ILE A 292 3.76 49.78 -3.87
N ALA A 293 2.75 50.51 -4.36
CA ALA A 293 1.72 51.11 -3.52
C ALA A 293 0.89 50.02 -2.80
N MET A 294 0.39 49.04 -3.55
CA MET A 294 -0.39 47.92 -3.02
C MET A 294 0.46 47.02 -2.12
N HIS A 295 1.75 46.86 -2.42
CA HIS A 295 2.67 46.16 -1.53
C HIS A 295 2.90 46.94 -0.22
N ALA A 296 3.14 48.25 -0.28
CA ALA A 296 3.48 49.07 0.87
C ALA A 296 2.36 49.09 1.92
N ASP A 297 1.09 49.17 1.50
CA ASP A 297 -0.06 49.07 2.40
C ASP A 297 -0.06 47.72 3.15
N LEU A 298 0.07 46.60 2.43
CA LEU A 298 0.12 45.24 2.99
C LEU A 298 1.35 44.98 3.87
N CYS A 299 2.48 45.61 3.54
CA CYS A 299 3.74 45.45 4.29
C CYS A 299 3.70 46.24 5.61
N ALA A 300 3.16 47.46 5.59
CA ALA A 300 2.93 48.27 6.78
C ALA A 300 1.96 47.59 7.77
N GLU A 301 0.85 47.02 7.29
CA GLU A 301 -0.11 46.29 8.15
C GLU A 301 0.51 45.05 8.83
N ASN A 302 1.47 44.37 8.18
CA ASN A 302 2.13 43.21 8.77
C ASN A 302 3.31 43.57 9.69
N ALA A 303 4.02 44.68 9.46
CA ALA A 303 5.07 45.17 10.36
C ALA A 303 4.56 45.38 11.80
N HIS A 304 3.32 45.85 11.95
CA HIS A 304 2.67 46.06 13.25
C HIS A 304 2.35 44.77 14.04
N LYS A 305 2.49 43.57 13.46
CA LYS A 305 2.24 42.29 14.17
C LYS A 305 3.46 41.76 14.94
N PHE A 306 4.66 42.26 14.67
CA PHE A 306 5.90 41.73 15.29
C PHE A 306 6.44 42.55 16.48
N SER A 307 5.87 43.73 16.78
CA SER A 307 6.43 44.66 17.78
C SER A 307 6.00 44.42 19.24
N PHE A 308 5.60 43.19 19.62
CA PHE A 308 5.16 42.90 21.01
C PHE A 308 6.27 42.45 21.97
N LEU A 309 7.42 41.98 21.48
CA LEU A 309 8.58 41.62 22.31
C LEU A 309 9.65 42.72 22.21
N GLY A 310 9.45 43.79 22.99
CA GLY A 310 10.28 44.99 22.93
C GLY A 310 11.68 44.82 23.50
N LEU A 311 12.69 45.05 22.66
CA LEU A 311 14.02 45.51 23.07
C LEU A 311 14.26 46.87 22.38
N ASN A 312 14.43 47.92 23.17
CA ASN A 312 14.83 49.23 22.66
C ASN A 312 16.36 49.27 22.57
N GLU A 313 16.90 49.54 21.39
CA GLU A 313 18.28 50.06 21.25
C GLU A 313 18.27 51.45 20.63
N THR A 314 19.20 52.29 21.09
CA THR A 314 19.24 53.73 20.81
C THR A 314 20.10 54.08 19.61
N THR A 315 19.70 55.13 18.90
CA THR A 315 20.37 55.68 17.71
C THR A 315 21.89 55.88 17.85
N PRO A 316 22.71 55.41 16.89
CA PRO A 316 24.09 55.86 16.69
C PRO A 316 24.16 57.10 15.78
N PRO A 317 25.16 57.99 15.93
CA PRO A 317 25.45 59.08 14.99
C PRO A 317 26.64 58.78 14.05
N ASP A 318 26.48 59.22 12.80
CA ASP A 318 27.44 59.79 11.82
C ASP A 318 28.87 59.23 11.61
N ASP A 319 29.16 58.97 10.33
CA ASP A 319 30.45 59.03 9.58
C ASP A 319 31.72 58.27 10.04
N ILE A 320 32.23 57.39 9.15
CA ILE A 320 33.59 57.42 8.53
C ILE A 320 33.72 56.26 7.49
N PRO A 321 34.35 56.46 6.30
CA PRO A 321 34.41 55.45 5.23
C PRO A 321 35.70 54.59 5.17
N ASP A 322 35.58 53.43 4.53
CA ASP A 322 36.58 52.52 3.92
C ASP A 322 38.06 52.57 4.37
N GLY A 323 38.55 51.45 4.93
CA GLY A 323 40.00 51.17 4.91
C GLY A 323 40.57 50.11 5.87
N PHE A 324 40.60 48.85 5.42
CA PHE A 324 41.73 47.93 5.67
C PHE A 324 42.15 47.63 7.14
N ILE A 325 41.45 46.70 7.83
CA ILE A 325 42.09 45.84 8.85
C ILE A 325 41.71 44.37 8.59
N THR A 326 42.73 43.57 8.27
CA THR A 326 42.69 42.10 8.40
C THR A 326 43.19 41.71 9.80
N SER A 327 42.78 40.54 10.31
CA SER A 327 43.21 39.95 11.59
C SER A 327 42.69 40.61 12.88
N MET A 328 41.46 40.25 13.28
CA MET A 328 41.17 39.59 14.58
C MET A 328 39.66 39.36 14.77
N ALA A 329 39.14 38.25 14.24
CA ALA A 329 37.75 37.82 14.44
C ALA A 329 37.56 36.28 14.40
N GLU A 330 38.60 35.50 14.71
CA GLU A 330 38.47 34.05 14.88
C GLU A 330 37.89 33.68 16.27
N THR A 331 36.62 34.01 16.50
CA THR A 331 35.75 33.31 17.47
C THR A 331 34.29 33.75 17.30
N SER A 332 33.36 32.85 17.62
CA SER A 332 31.89 33.07 17.61
C SER A 332 31.29 33.69 16.33
N ASN A 333 31.18 32.86 15.27
CA ASN A 333 29.96 32.81 14.45
C ASN A 333 29.89 31.49 13.67
N ALA A 334 29.61 30.41 14.40
CA ALA A 334 29.27 29.12 13.80
C ALA A 334 27.80 29.16 13.35
N ALA A 335 27.55 29.80 12.21
CA ALA A 335 26.29 29.61 11.51
C ALA A 335 26.18 28.12 11.14
N THR A 336 25.21 27.42 11.71
CA THR A 336 24.95 26.03 11.37
C THR A 336 24.44 25.97 9.94
N ASN A 337 25.26 25.45 9.03
CA ASN A 337 24.85 25.08 7.68
C ASN A 337 23.89 23.89 7.77
N VAL A 338 22.62 24.18 8.08
CA VAL A 338 21.52 23.21 8.02
C VAL A 338 21.27 22.90 6.55
N LEU A 339 21.78 21.76 6.10
CA LEU A 339 21.46 21.22 4.78
C LEU A 339 20.00 20.73 4.79
N PRO A 340 19.15 21.13 3.84
CA PRO A 340 17.79 20.62 3.79
C PRO A 340 17.80 19.11 3.53
N LEU A 341 16.80 18.43 4.06
CA LEU A 341 16.71 16.97 4.05
C LEU A 341 16.72 16.34 2.64
N SER A 342 16.34 17.11 1.61
CA SER A 342 16.50 16.79 0.19
C SER A 342 17.95 16.51 -0.20
N ASP A 343 18.89 17.30 0.31
CA ASP A 343 20.29 17.34 -0.11
C ASP A 343 21.08 16.25 0.62
N ILE A 344 20.62 15.89 1.83
CA ILE A 344 21.10 14.74 2.60
C ILE A 344 20.68 13.42 1.93
N LEU A 345 19.45 13.34 1.38
CA LEU A 345 18.89 12.10 0.83
C LEU A 345 19.15 11.89 -0.67
N SER A 346 19.24 12.94 -1.48
CA SER A 346 19.37 12.81 -2.95
C SER A 346 20.54 11.90 -3.41
N PRO A 347 21.75 11.93 -2.83
CA PRO A 347 22.83 11.02 -3.24
C PRO A 347 22.53 9.54 -2.91
N LEU A 348 21.69 9.30 -1.90
CA LEU A 348 21.25 7.95 -1.52
C LEU A 348 20.10 7.46 -2.42
N VAL A 349 19.21 8.36 -2.85
CA VAL A 349 18.15 8.08 -3.83
C VAL A 349 18.78 7.74 -5.18
N ASP A 350 19.72 8.55 -5.67
CA ASP A 350 20.43 8.31 -6.94
C ASP A 350 21.14 6.95 -6.93
N LYS A 351 21.82 6.62 -5.83
CA LYS A 351 22.45 5.29 -5.64
C LYS A 351 21.41 4.15 -5.77
N VAL A 352 20.25 4.28 -5.12
CA VAL A 352 19.18 3.26 -5.15
C VAL A 352 18.46 3.22 -6.51
N ALA A 353 18.40 4.34 -7.23
CA ALA A 353 17.83 4.41 -8.58
C ALA A 353 18.72 3.73 -9.65
N LEU A 354 20.04 3.71 -9.43
CA LEU A 354 21.02 3.01 -10.27
C LEU A 354 21.13 1.49 -9.96
N GLU A 355 20.65 1.03 -8.80
CA GLU A 355 20.70 -0.38 -8.39
C GLU A 355 19.64 -1.26 -9.06
N SER A 356 19.90 -2.57 -9.06
CA SER A 356 19.05 -3.55 -9.76
C SER A 356 17.64 -3.64 -9.18
N GLN A 357 16.61 -3.75 -10.02
CA GLN A 357 15.24 -3.95 -9.54
C GLN A 357 15.04 -5.36 -8.96
N SER A 358 14.40 -5.44 -7.80
CA SER A 358 14.04 -6.70 -7.13
C SER A 358 12.53 -6.88 -7.03
N ARG A 359 12.00 -7.80 -7.84
CA ARG A 359 10.61 -8.24 -7.74
C ARG A 359 10.36 -8.97 -6.43
N ILE A 360 9.41 -8.47 -5.63
CA ILE A 360 8.82 -9.18 -4.50
C ILE A 360 7.37 -9.51 -4.82
N ASN A 361 6.89 -10.68 -4.40
CA ASN A 361 5.47 -11.04 -4.47
C ASN A 361 4.97 -11.19 -3.03
N VAL A 362 3.92 -10.46 -2.64
CA VAL A 362 3.48 -10.32 -1.24
C VAL A 362 1.96 -10.47 -1.12
N ARG A 363 1.47 -10.83 0.07
CA ARG A 363 0.03 -10.95 0.37
C ARG A 363 -0.37 -9.92 1.41
N ARG A 364 -1.46 -9.17 1.17
CA ARG A 364 -1.99 -8.11 2.06
C ARG A 364 -1.97 -8.43 3.56
N GLY A 365 -2.29 -9.67 3.94
CA GLY A 365 -2.29 -10.12 5.34
C GLY A 365 -0.96 -10.61 5.93
N GLN A 366 0.15 -10.62 5.17
CA GLN A 366 1.46 -11.15 5.58
C GLN A 366 2.65 -10.39 4.92
N LEU A 367 2.54 -9.08 4.71
CA LEU A 367 3.49 -8.28 3.91
C LEU A 367 4.94 -8.36 4.42
N PHE A 368 5.15 -8.15 5.71
CA PHE A 368 6.48 -8.20 6.31
C PHE A 368 7.04 -9.64 6.29
N LEU A 369 6.19 -10.63 6.58
CA LEU A 369 6.57 -12.04 6.56
C LEU A 369 6.96 -12.52 5.15
N ASP A 370 6.21 -12.14 4.12
CA ASP A 370 6.53 -12.48 2.72
C ASP A 370 7.84 -11.82 2.27
N TYR A 371 8.10 -10.58 2.68
CA TYR A 371 9.39 -9.92 2.45
C TYR A 371 10.55 -10.63 3.15
N VAL A 372 10.39 -11.01 4.42
CA VAL A 372 11.40 -11.75 5.21
C VAL A 372 11.66 -13.14 4.61
N GLU A 373 10.60 -13.84 4.18
CA GLU A 373 10.69 -15.15 3.53
C GLU A 373 11.38 -15.06 2.16
N ALA A 374 11.06 -14.03 1.37
CA ALA A 374 11.74 -13.75 0.11
C ALA A 374 13.23 -13.41 0.33
N LYS A 375 13.55 -12.53 1.29
CA LYS A 375 14.94 -12.19 1.68
C LYS A 375 15.76 -13.42 2.08
N LYS A 376 15.19 -14.33 2.86
CA LYS A 376 15.86 -15.55 3.33
C LYS A 376 16.10 -16.59 2.23
N ARG A 377 15.30 -16.59 1.16
CA ARG A 377 15.42 -17.57 0.05
C ARG A 377 16.15 -17.03 -1.18
N CYS A 378 16.08 -15.74 -1.45
CA CYS A 378 16.43 -15.14 -2.74
C CYS A 378 17.62 -14.19 -2.60
N GLN A 379 18.84 -14.70 -2.78
CA GLN A 379 20.09 -13.93 -2.62
C GLN A 379 20.20 -12.68 -3.53
N TRP A 380 19.42 -12.61 -4.61
CA TRP A 380 19.35 -11.45 -5.49
C TRP A 380 18.53 -10.27 -4.94
N ILE A 381 17.75 -10.46 -3.86
CA ILE A 381 16.98 -9.40 -3.22
C ILE A 381 17.86 -8.66 -2.21
N LYS A 382 18.76 -7.81 -2.70
CA LYS A 382 19.63 -6.98 -1.84
C LYS A 382 18.84 -5.88 -1.10
N PRO A 383 19.34 -5.29 0.00
CA PRO A 383 18.73 -4.13 0.65
C PRO A 383 18.65 -2.86 -0.22
N GLU A 384 19.68 -2.62 -1.02
CA GLU A 384 19.87 -1.41 -1.84
C GLU A 384 19.04 -1.42 -3.13
N ASN A 385 18.56 -2.60 -3.53
CA ASN A 385 17.79 -2.80 -4.76
C ASN A 385 16.43 -2.08 -4.70
N ARG A 386 16.09 -1.36 -5.77
CA ARG A 386 14.74 -0.80 -5.97
C ARG A 386 13.72 -1.93 -6.00
N LEU A 387 12.72 -1.90 -5.11
CA LEU A 387 11.69 -2.92 -5.08
C LEU A 387 10.73 -2.76 -6.27
N LYS A 388 10.27 -3.89 -6.81
CA LYS A 388 9.07 -3.96 -7.66
C LYS A 388 8.05 -4.85 -6.97
N VAL A 389 6.95 -4.27 -6.50
CA VAL A 389 5.99 -4.92 -5.60
C VAL A 389 4.84 -5.51 -6.40
N ILE A 390 4.51 -6.77 -6.18
CA ILE A 390 3.34 -7.41 -6.80
C ILE A 390 2.51 -8.11 -5.73
N PHE A 391 1.29 -7.64 -5.52
CA PHE A 391 0.35 -8.28 -4.60
C PHE A 391 -0.23 -9.56 -5.24
N VAL A 392 -0.17 -10.68 -4.51
CA VAL A 392 -0.47 -12.01 -5.07
C VAL A 392 -1.98 -12.18 -5.24
N GLY A 393 -2.43 -12.08 -6.49
CA GLY A 393 -3.83 -12.19 -6.90
C GLY A 393 -4.42 -10.89 -7.47
N GLU A 394 -3.67 -9.79 -7.40
CA GLU A 394 -4.08 -8.47 -7.88
C GLU A 394 -3.44 -8.24 -9.27
N PRO A 395 -4.19 -7.80 -10.30
CA PRO A 395 -3.70 -7.73 -11.68
C PRO A 395 -2.82 -6.50 -11.99
N ALA A 396 -2.35 -5.77 -10.96
CA ALA A 396 -1.62 -4.51 -11.10
C ALA A 396 -0.13 -4.69 -11.48
N GLU A 397 0.37 -3.81 -12.35
CA GLU A 397 1.81 -3.61 -12.55
C GLU A 397 2.30 -2.41 -11.70
N ASP A 398 3.37 -2.65 -10.93
CA ASP A 398 4.00 -1.60 -10.13
C ASP A 398 4.86 -0.66 -10.99
N SER A 399 4.22 0.42 -11.43
CA SER A 399 4.86 1.67 -11.86
C SER A 399 5.20 2.59 -10.67
N GLY A 400 4.54 2.41 -9.52
CA GLY A 400 4.85 3.12 -8.27
C GLY A 400 3.75 3.08 -7.22
N GLY A 401 2.47 2.97 -7.62
CA GLY A 401 1.34 2.88 -6.70
C GLY A 401 1.43 1.70 -5.72
N PRO A 402 1.51 0.45 -6.21
CA PRO A 402 1.64 -0.74 -5.35
C PRO A 402 2.85 -0.72 -4.41
N ARG A 403 3.97 -0.11 -4.84
CA ARG A 403 5.16 0.11 -4.00
C ARG A 403 4.93 1.12 -2.87
N ARG A 404 4.30 2.26 -3.16
CA ARG A 404 3.91 3.25 -2.13
C ARG A 404 2.96 2.64 -1.10
N GLU A 405 1.98 1.90 -1.59
CA GLU A 405 0.97 1.21 -0.79
C GLU A 405 1.60 0.13 0.12
N PHE A 406 2.46 -0.73 -0.43
CA PHE A 406 3.22 -1.72 0.36
C PHE A 406 4.07 -1.07 1.45
N PHE A 407 4.74 0.05 1.15
CA PHE A 407 5.51 0.75 2.18
C PHE A 407 4.62 1.30 3.31
N ALA A 408 3.47 1.89 2.98
CA ALA A 408 2.51 2.37 3.97
C ALA A 408 1.95 1.22 4.86
N GLU A 409 1.55 0.11 4.25
CA GLU A 409 1.00 -1.05 4.98
C GLU A 409 2.08 -1.80 5.77
N VAL A 410 3.28 -2.02 5.22
CA VAL A 410 4.35 -2.79 5.89
C VAL A 410 4.98 -2.01 7.04
N LEU A 411 5.08 -0.68 6.96
CA LEU A 411 5.52 0.13 8.11
C LEU A 411 4.49 0.10 9.25
N LYS A 412 3.19 0.04 8.92
CA LYS A 412 2.10 -0.16 9.89
C LYS A 412 2.17 -1.55 10.52
N GLU A 413 2.47 -2.61 9.75
CA GLU A 413 2.73 -3.96 10.28
C GLU A 413 3.97 -3.96 11.20
N ILE A 414 5.11 -3.42 10.76
CA ILE A 414 6.37 -3.32 11.52
C ILE A 414 6.15 -2.57 12.85
N LYS A 415 5.43 -1.44 12.83
CA LYS A 415 5.09 -0.68 14.03
C LYS A 415 4.35 -1.55 15.05
N GLY A 416 3.28 -2.24 14.63
CA GLY A 416 2.53 -3.13 15.52
C GLY A 416 3.30 -4.38 15.96
N ARG A 417 4.12 -4.95 15.07
CA ARG A 417 4.84 -6.23 15.27
C ARG A 417 6.12 -6.10 16.08
N LEU A 418 6.83 -4.98 15.98
CA LEU A 418 8.19 -4.81 16.52
C LEU A 418 8.35 -3.55 17.40
N PHE A 419 7.50 -2.53 17.25
CA PHE A 419 7.65 -1.21 17.89
C PHE A 419 6.35 -0.66 18.48
N ALA A 420 5.55 -1.49 19.17
CA ALA A 420 4.17 -1.18 19.54
C ALA A 420 3.97 0.10 20.37
N THR A 421 4.99 0.55 21.13
CA THR A 421 5.02 1.81 21.91
C THR A 421 6.06 2.80 21.40
N GLY A 422 6.62 2.56 20.21
CA GLY A 422 7.81 3.21 19.67
C GLY A 422 9.14 2.71 20.25
N LEU A 423 9.08 1.84 21.27
CA LEU A 423 10.23 1.09 21.78
C LEU A 423 10.34 -0.25 21.02
N PRO A 424 11.55 -0.72 20.68
CA PRO A 424 11.76 -2.10 20.22
C PRO A 424 11.20 -3.08 21.25
N MET A 425 10.43 -4.07 20.81
CA MET A 425 10.03 -5.18 21.67
C MET A 425 11.23 -6.06 22.00
N ALA A 426 11.40 -6.41 23.27
CA ALA A 426 12.47 -7.28 23.78
C ALA A 426 12.24 -8.77 23.42
N SER A 427 11.99 -9.05 22.14
CA SER A 427 11.74 -10.39 21.59
C SER A 427 13.02 -11.00 21.06
N THR A 428 13.62 -11.91 21.82
CA THR A 428 14.77 -12.71 21.39
C THR A 428 14.45 -13.63 20.21
N ALA A 429 13.18 -14.02 20.03
CA ALA A 429 12.73 -14.78 18.86
C ALA A 429 12.77 -13.94 17.58
N ALA A 430 12.27 -12.70 17.62
CA ALA A 430 12.34 -11.78 16.48
C ALA A 430 13.80 -11.40 16.14
N LEU A 431 14.63 -11.24 17.17
CA LEU A 431 16.07 -11.03 17.02
C LEU A 431 16.77 -12.22 16.33
N ALA A 432 16.50 -13.44 16.75
CA ALA A 432 17.09 -14.66 16.15
C ALA A 432 16.68 -14.88 14.69
N GLU A 433 15.47 -14.44 14.31
CA GLU A 433 14.97 -14.48 12.93
C GLU A 433 15.37 -13.24 12.09
N ASN A 434 16.23 -12.37 12.63
CA ASN A 434 16.71 -11.11 12.04
C ASN A 434 15.61 -10.10 11.68
N GLU A 435 14.46 -10.12 12.35
CA GLU A 435 13.32 -9.26 12.00
C GLU A 435 13.62 -7.76 12.13
N PHE A 436 14.46 -7.33 13.09
CA PHE A 436 14.82 -5.90 13.20
C PHE A 436 15.73 -5.44 12.05
N LEU A 437 16.55 -6.32 11.49
CA LEU A 437 17.39 -6.04 10.31
C LEU A 437 16.51 -5.89 9.07
N TYR A 438 15.54 -6.79 8.87
CA TYR A 438 14.60 -6.67 7.76
C TYR A 438 13.66 -5.46 7.91
N ALA A 439 13.32 -5.06 9.14
CA ALA A 439 12.63 -3.79 9.39
C ALA A 439 13.49 -2.59 9.02
N GLY A 440 14.79 -2.57 9.38
CA GLY A 440 15.74 -1.52 8.97
C GLY A 440 15.86 -1.38 7.45
N ASN A 441 16.00 -2.51 6.75
CA ASN A 441 16.00 -2.53 5.28
C ASN A 441 14.74 -1.87 4.70
N LEU A 442 13.56 -2.15 5.27
CA LEU A 442 12.28 -1.61 4.79
C LEU A 442 12.06 -0.13 5.17
N MET A 443 12.53 0.30 6.34
CA MET A 443 12.55 1.73 6.71
C MET A 443 13.40 2.54 5.72
N ALA A 444 14.62 2.06 5.44
CA ALA A 444 15.52 2.71 4.49
C ALA A 444 14.97 2.69 3.06
N ALA A 445 14.42 1.55 2.61
CA ALA A 445 13.79 1.44 1.29
C ALA A 445 12.57 2.36 1.16
N SER A 446 11.74 2.50 2.19
CA SER A 446 10.58 3.40 2.16
C SER A 446 11.01 4.87 1.96
N ILE A 447 11.96 5.34 2.76
CA ILE A 447 12.47 6.73 2.68
C ILE A 447 13.07 7.02 1.29
N LEU A 448 13.86 6.10 0.74
CA LEU A 448 14.61 6.32 -0.50
C LEU A 448 13.87 5.95 -1.79
N GLN A 449 12.76 5.21 -1.72
CA GLN A 449 12.02 4.73 -2.89
C GLN A 449 10.60 5.33 -2.99
N GLY A 450 10.40 6.52 -2.39
CA GLY A 450 9.17 7.31 -2.52
C GLY A 450 7.99 6.83 -1.65
N GLY A 451 8.26 6.12 -0.57
CA GLY A 451 7.27 5.73 0.45
C GLY A 451 7.19 6.71 1.62
N ALA A 452 6.34 6.40 2.60
CA ALA A 452 6.20 7.18 3.82
C ALA A 452 7.42 7.00 4.77
N ALA A 453 7.73 8.03 5.56
CA ALA A 453 8.73 7.92 6.61
C ALA A 453 8.19 7.10 7.81
N PRO A 454 9.04 6.34 8.54
CA PRO A 454 8.61 5.54 9.70
C PRO A 454 7.87 6.33 10.80
N CYS A 455 8.41 7.47 11.24
CA CYS A 455 7.79 8.40 12.20
C CYS A 455 7.15 7.74 13.45
N PHE A 456 7.78 6.70 14.01
CA PHE A 456 7.22 5.94 15.13
C PHE A 456 8.19 5.52 16.25
N LEU A 457 9.49 5.76 16.14
CA LEU A 457 10.46 5.44 17.21
C LEU A 457 10.38 6.44 18.37
N LYS A 458 10.73 5.99 19.58
CA LYS A 458 10.98 6.89 20.73
C LYS A 458 12.32 7.63 20.56
N LYS A 459 12.40 8.85 21.10
CA LYS A 459 13.57 9.74 20.99
C LYS A 459 14.90 9.04 21.30
N TRP A 460 15.03 8.36 22.45
CA TRP A 460 16.28 7.69 22.83
C TRP A 460 16.69 6.56 21.89
N VAL A 461 15.72 5.88 21.26
CA VAL A 461 15.97 4.77 20.33
C VAL A 461 16.65 5.27 19.06
N PHE A 462 16.29 6.48 18.62
CA PHE A 462 16.95 7.19 17.53
C PHE A 462 18.29 7.82 17.98
N ASP A 463 18.31 8.52 19.12
CA ASP A 463 19.52 9.17 19.66
C ASP A 463 20.67 8.18 19.84
N TYR A 464 20.37 6.99 20.37
CA TYR A 464 21.33 5.90 20.53
C TYR A 464 22.07 5.54 19.22
N MET A 465 21.43 5.70 18.05
CA MET A 465 22.04 5.35 16.75
C MET A 465 23.24 6.22 16.40
N PHE A 466 23.37 7.42 16.99
CA PHE A 466 24.49 8.33 16.78
C PHE A 466 25.32 8.66 18.03
N MET A 467 24.72 8.67 19.24
CA MET A 467 25.47 8.94 20.49
C MET A 467 25.72 7.69 21.38
N GLY A 468 25.10 6.55 21.08
CA GLY A 468 25.19 5.36 21.92
C GLY A 468 24.64 5.59 23.33
N LEU A 469 25.33 5.11 24.37
CA LEU A 469 24.97 5.32 25.79
C LEU A 469 25.60 6.60 26.41
N SER A 470 26.02 7.59 25.60
CA SER A 470 26.69 8.79 26.11
C SER A 470 25.86 9.51 27.20
N PRO A 471 26.48 10.22 28.16
CA PRO A 471 25.77 10.83 29.30
C PRO A 471 24.58 11.72 28.90
N GLU A 472 24.64 12.29 27.69
CA GLU A 472 23.67 13.19 27.08
C GLU A 472 22.41 12.45 26.54
N LEU A 473 22.45 11.11 26.41
CA LEU A 473 21.28 10.31 26.04
C LEU A 473 20.20 10.44 27.11
N GLU A 474 19.12 11.14 26.78
CA GLU A 474 17.95 11.33 27.63
C GLU A 474 17.14 10.04 27.76
N LEU A 475 16.83 9.64 29.00
CA LEU A 475 15.98 8.49 29.32
C LEU A 475 14.90 8.95 30.31
N SER A 476 13.64 8.59 30.07
CA SER A 476 12.54 9.01 30.94
C SER A 476 12.15 7.97 31.98
N VAL A 477 11.89 8.43 33.20
CA VAL A 477 11.34 7.66 34.32
C VAL A 477 9.96 7.07 33.98
N ASP A 478 9.21 7.68 33.06
CA ASP A 478 7.92 7.16 32.58
C ASP A 478 8.01 5.90 31.70
N GLU A 479 9.21 5.53 31.25
CA GLU A 479 9.43 4.28 30.50
C GLU A 479 9.75 3.08 31.39
N LEU A 480 9.85 3.28 32.71
CA LEU A 480 9.96 2.21 33.70
C LEU A 480 8.62 1.46 33.85
N THR A 481 8.58 0.22 33.36
CA THR A 481 7.38 -0.63 33.41
C THR A 481 7.18 -1.36 34.75
N ALA A 482 8.18 -1.35 35.64
CA ALA A 482 8.12 -1.98 36.95
C ALA A 482 7.72 -0.93 38.02
N PRO A 483 6.51 -0.98 38.61
CA PRO A 483 6.02 0.08 39.50
C PRO A 483 6.93 0.32 40.72
N GLU A 484 7.44 -0.75 41.32
CA GLU A 484 8.35 -0.73 42.47
C GLU A 484 9.68 -0.03 42.15
N ARG A 485 10.16 -0.12 40.91
CA ARG A 485 11.41 0.54 40.48
C ARG A 485 11.17 1.98 40.06
N LYS A 486 9.99 2.30 39.51
CA LYS A 486 9.56 3.68 39.27
C LYS A 486 9.41 4.45 40.59
N ASP A 487 8.67 3.90 41.54
CA ASP A 487 8.50 4.45 42.90
C ASP A 487 9.84 4.65 43.63
N PHE A 488 10.77 3.69 43.54
CA PHE A 488 12.13 3.85 44.07
C PHE A 488 12.89 5.02 43.42
N VAL A 489 12.85 5.15 42.08
CA VAL A 489 13.49 6.25 41.36
C VAL A 489 12.86 7.60 41.70
N GLU A 490 11.52 7.68 41.77
CA GLU A 490 10.79 8.89 42.15
C GLU A 490 11.12 9.33 43.58
N LYS A 491 11.24 8.39 44.54
CA LYS A 491 11.72 8.66 45.91
C LYS A 491 13.17 9.14 45.92
N LEU A 492 14.07 8.48 45.18
CA LEU A 492 15.50 8.81 45.14
C LEU A 492 15.76 10.19 44.52
N LEU A 493 14.94 10.62 43.56
CA LEU A 493 15.00 11.96 42.99
C LEU A 493 14.56 13.05 44.00
N GLN A 494 13.62 12.72 44.90
CA GLN A 494 13.11 13.60 45.97
C GLN A 494 14.05 13.73 47.18
N CYS A 495 15.01 12.82 47.37
CA CYS A 495 16.01 12.92 48.44
C CYS A 495 16.83 14.22 48.34
N THR A 496 16.92 14.97 49.44
CA THR A 496 17.65 16.27 49.50
C THR A 496 18.88 16.24 50.41
N ARG A 497 19.04 15.20 51.24
CA ARG A 497 20.17 15.03 52.17
C ARG A 497 20.81 13.66 51.95
N ASP A 498 22.11 13.55 52.20
CA ASP A 498 22.85 12.29 52.02
C ASP A 498 22.27 11.16 52.87
N LYS A 499 21.81 11.47 54.10
CA LYS A 499 21.15 10.50 54.98
C LYS A 499 19.85 9.94 54.39
N ASP A 500 19.07 10.75 53.68
CA ASP A 500 17.80 10.31 53.06
C ASP A 500 18.10 9.33 51.92
N VAL A 501 19.15 9.61 51.13
CA VAL A 501 19.68 8.71 50.10
C VAL A 501 20.16 7.41 50.73
N GLN A 502 20.99 7.49 51.77
CA GLN A 502 21.55 6.32 52.46
C GLN A 502 20.45 5.42 53.05
N GLU A 503 19.42 6.00 53.69
CA GLU A 503 18.29 5.23 54.23
C GLU A 503 17.45 4.57 53.14
N LEU A 504 17.22 5.23 52.00
CA LEU A 504 16.51 4.64 50.87
C LEU A 504 17.32 3.52 50.20
N LEU A 505 18.63 3.73 49.98
CA LEU A 505 19.52 2.74 49.36
C LEU A 505 19.82 1.54 50.27
N CYS A 506 19.70 1.69 51.59
CA CYS A 506 19.83 0.59 52.57
C CYS A 506 18.50 -0.09 52.90
N SER A 507 17.37 0.35 52.34
CA SER A 507 16.08 -0.34 52.48
C SER A 507 16.04 -1.62 51.64
N ASP A 508 15.18 -2.58 51.97
CA ASP A 508 15.03 -3.85 51.23
C ASP A 508 14.79 -3.59 49.72
N GLN A 509 13.83 -2.69 49.41
CA GLN A 509 13.54 -2.21 48.06
C GLN A 509 14.77 -1.60 47.36
N GLY A 510 15.61 -0.87 48.11
CA GLY A 510 16.84 -0.28 47.61
C GLY A 510 17.89 -1.35 47.28
N LEU A 511 18.12 -2.29 48.20
CA LEU A 511 19.09 -3.38 48.01
C LEU A 511 18.72 -4.26 46.81
N ASP A 512 17.44 -4.62 46.65
CA ASP A 512 16.94 -5.36 45.48
C ASP A 512 17.23 -4.60 44.17
N VAL A 513 16.97 -3.29 44.11
CA VAL A 513 17.26 -2.48 42.91
C VAL A 513 18.76 -2.37 42.66
N LEU A 514 19.57 -2.19 43.71
CA LEU A 514 21.03 -2.08 43.61
C LEU A 514 21.70 -3.39 43.16
N GLU A 515 21.19 -4.56 43.56
CA GLU A 515 21.63 -5.85 43.01
C GLU A 515 21.30 -5.95 41.51
N ASN A 516 20.06 -5.61 41.12
CA ASN A 516 19.62 -5.66 39.71
C ASN A 516 20.47 -4.77 38.79
N ILE A 517 20.89 -3.57 39.22
CA ILE A 517 21.80 -2.70 38.45
C ILE A 517 23.29 -3.03 38.64
N CYS A 518 23.62 -4.11 39.35
CA CYS A 518 25.01 -4.52 39.67
C CYS A 518 25.84 -3.41 40.33
N PHE A 519 25.25 -2.63 41.24
CA PHE A 519 25.88 -1.49 41.90
C PHE A 519 27.19 -1.90 42.61
N ARG A 520 28.20 -1.02 42.52
CA ARG A 520 29.56 -1.26 43.05
C ARG A 520 29.98 -0.27 44.14
N GLY A 521 29.15 0.71 44.48
CA GLY A 521 29.38 1.62 45.61
C GLY A 521 28.90 1.02 46.93
N VAL A 522 29.20 1.70 48.03
CA VAL A 522 28.65 1.36 49.36
C VAL A 522 27.37 2.18 49.58
N PRO A 523 26.20 1.55 49.80
CA PRO A 523 24.93 2.27 49.99
C PRO A 523 24.97 3.32 51.10
N SER A 524 25.60 2.99 52.24
CA SER A 524 25.74 3.88 53.40
C SER A 524 26.77 5.01 53.24
N GLU A 525 27.57 5.01 52.16
CA GLU A 525 28.53 6.09 51.84
C GLU A 525 28.06 6.94 50.65
N SER A 526 26.89 6.63 50.09
CA SER A 526 26.33 7.34 48.94
C SER A 526 25.81 8.73 49.34
N THR A 527 25.85 9.67 48.40
CA THR A 527 25.50 11.09 48.61
C THR A 527 24.47 11.57 47.60
N VAL A 528 23.88 12.75 47.80
CA VAL A 528 22.95 13.38 46.85
C VAL A 528 23.59 13.53 45.45
N GLN A 529 24.90 13.76 45.37
CA GLN A 529 25.66 13.82 44.10
C GLN A 529 25.76 12.47 43.35
N SER A 530 25.43 11.36 44.01
CA SER A 530 25.41 10.02 43.38
C SER A 530 24.06 9.66 42.77
N LYS A 531 22.97 10.37 43.15
CA LYS A 531 21.59 9.97 42.82
C LYS A 531 21.37 9.83 41.31
N ASP A 532 21.85 10.78 40.52
CA ASP A 532 21.59 10.82 39.08
C ASP A 532 22.31 9.70 38.33
N LYS A 533 23.46 9.23 38.87
CA LYS A 533 24.18 8.06 38.37
C LYS A 533 23.45 6.75 38.67
N ILE A 534 22.84 6.64 39.86
CA ILE A 534 22.03 5.49 40.27
C ILE A 534 20.74 5.44 39.43
N VAL A 535 20.02 6.57 39.31
CA VAL A 535 18.83 6.69 38.47
C VAL A 535 19.14 6.35 37.00
N ARG A 536 20.24 6.88 36.44
CA ARG A 536 20.67 6.54 35.08
C ARG A 536 21.01 5.06 34.93
N ALA A 537 21.61 4.41 35.93
CA ALA A 537 21.89 2.97 35.91
C ALA A 537 20.59 2.13 35.90
N VAL A 538 19.58 2.50 36.70
CA VAL A 538 18.25 1.85 36.69
C VAL A 538 17.59 2.01 35.31
N LEU A 539 17.59 3.21 34.74
CA LEU A 539 17.03 3.48 33.42
C LEU A 539 17.75 2.70 32.31
N ILE A 540 19.09 2.60 32.35
CA ILE A 540 19.85 1.78 31.40
C ILE A 540 19.50 0.30 31.53
N GLY A 541 19.38 -0.24 32.75
CA GLY A 541 19.01 -1.65 32.96
C GLY A 541 17.60 -2.00 32.48
N ASP A 542 16.59 -1.23 32.89
CA ASP A 542 15.17 -1.53 32.61
C ASP A 542 14.70 -1.10 31.22
N VAL A 543 15.10 0.10 30.77
CA VAL A 543 14.61 0.69 29.52
C VAL A 543 15.49 0.27 28.34
N VAL A 544 16.81 0.21 28.51
CA VAL A 544 17.73 0.12 27.38
C VAL A 544 18.32 -1.28 27.18
N GLN A 545 18.88 -1.91 28.22
CA GLN A 545 19.70 -3.13 28.13
C GLN A 545 18.99 -4.30 27.41
N GLY A 546 17.74 -4.57 27.75
CA GLY A 546 16.93 -5.63 27.12
C GLY A 546 16.52 -5.36 25.66
N ARG A 547 16.83 -4.18 25.12
CA ARG A 547 16.48 -3.72 23.77
C ARG A 547 17.69 -3.41 22.89
N LEU A 548 18.89 -3.24 23.47
CA LEU A 548 20.12 -2.94 22.74
C LEU A 548 20.41 -3.88 21.55
N PRO A 549 20.25 -5.22 21.66
CA PRO A 549 20.49 -6.12 20.52
C PRO A 549 19.55 -5.82 19.34
N MET A 550 18.29 -5.44 19.63
CA MET A 550 17.28 -5.13 18.63
C MET A 550 17.57 -3.79 17.94
N VAL A 551 18.06 -2.79 18.69
CA VAL A 551 18.52 -1.51 18.12
C VAL A 551 19.77 -1.71 17.28
N SER A 552 20.75 -2.49 17.74
CA SER A 552 21.96 -2.82 16.97
C SER A 552 21.63 -3.56 15.67
N GLN A 553 20.70 -4.52 15.71
CA GLN A 553 20.24 -5.24 14.52
C GLN A 553 19.40 -4.35 13.57
N LEU A 554 18.67 -3.37 14.10
CA LEU A 554 17.99 -2.34 13.30
C LEU A 554 19.00 -1.43 12.57
N MET A 555 20.05 -0.98 13.27
CA MET A 555 21.14 -0.18 12.70
C MET A 555 21.89 -0.93 11.59
N GLU A 556 22.12 -2.24 11.75
CA GLU A 556 22.65 -3.10 10.69
C GLU A 556 21.78 -3.04 9.42
N GLY A 557 20.45 -3.15 9.55
CA GLY A 557 19.51 -3.02 8.43
C GLY A 557 19.44 -1.63 7.78
N LEU A 558 19.78 -0.56 8.52
CA LEU A 558 19.86 0.82 8.00
C LEU A 558 21.19 1.15 7.30
N THR A 559 22.19 0.27 7.41
CA THR A 559 23.56 0.53 6.92
C THR A 559 23.73 0.45 5.39
N PRO A 560 23.22 -0.57 4.66
CA PRO A 560 23.54 -0.77 3.23
C PRO A 560 23.15 0.40 2.33
N CYS A 561 22.01 1.01 2.63
CA CYS A 561 21.45 2.16 1.90
C CYS A 561 22.03 3.51 2.36
N GLY A 562 23.04 3.52 3.26
CA GLY A 562 23.68 4.73 3.78
C GLY A 562 22.88 5.51 4.84
N ILE A 563 21.65 5.11 5.14
CA ILE A 563 20.75 5.83 6.06
C ILE A 563 21.33 5.93 7.48
N LEU A 564 22.00 4.89 8.00
CA LEU A 564 22.67 4.99 9.30
C LEU A 564 23.77 6.07 9.30
N ALA A 565 24.55 6.18 8.23
CA ALA A 565 25.60 7.20 8.13
C ALA A 565 25.00 8.61 7.99
N ALA A 566 23.86 8.75 7.31
CA ALA A 566 23.11 10.01 7.25
C ALA A 566 22.57 10.43 8.64
N ILE A 567 22.03 9.48 9.43
CA ILE A 567 21.64 9.73 10.84
C ILE A 567 22.83 10.16 11.69
N GLN A 568 23.99 9.53 11.51
CA GLN A 568 25.20 9.84 12.27
C GLN A 568 25.87 11.17 11.87
N THR A 569 25.62 11.65 10.65
CA THR A 569 26.17 12.92 10.14
C THR A 569 25.22 14.10 10.39
N ASN A 570 23.90 13.88 10.22
CA ASN A 570 22.87 14.92 10.28
C ASN A 570 21.70 14.49 11.21
N PRO A 571 21.94 14.30 12.52
CA PRO A 571 20.97 13.67 13.42
C PRO A 571 19.66 14.43 13.55
N GLU A 572 19.69 15.77 13.62
CA GLU A 572 18.47 16.58 13.84
C GLU A 572 17.56 16.60 12.61
N GLU A 573 18.10 16.74 11.40
CA GLU A 573 17.31 16.67 10.16
C GLU A 573 16.70 15.27 9.96
N MET A 574 17.49 14.22 10.24
CA MET A 574 17.03 12.84 10.12
C MET A 574 16.03 12.43 11.22
N ARG A 575 16.00 13.16 12.36
CA ARG A 575 15.12 12.88 13.51
C ARG A 575 13.65 12.79 13.12
N ALA A 576 13.20 13.74 12.29
CA ALA A 576 11.82 13.89 11.88
C ALA A 576 11.27 12.71 11.05
N LEU A 577 12.16 11.88 10.48
CA LEU A 577 11.77 10.70 9.69
C LEU A 577 11.54 9.45 10.55
N PHE A 578 12.18 9.37 11.70
CA PHE A 578 12.20 8.17 12.54
C PHE A 578 11.38 8.33 13.81
N CYS A 579 11.46 9.49 14.47
CA CYS A 579 10.83 9.74 15.75
C CYS A 579 9.31 9.92 15.64
N ILE A 580 8.59 9.71 16.75
CA ILE A 580 7.24 10.22 16.92
C ILE A 580 7.32 11.76 16.96
N ASN A 581 6.88 12.43 15.90
CA ASN A 581 6.89 13.90 15.84
C ASN A 581 5.81 14.48 16.76
N HIS A 582 6.22 14.97 17.93
CA HIS A 582 5.35 15.66 18.89
C HIS A 582 4.88 17.04 18.40
N THR A 583 5.46 17.59 17.33
CA THR A 583 5.07 18.86 16.70
C THR A 583 3.66 18.83 16.12
N GLY A 584 3.15 17.65 15.77
CA GLY A 584 1.74 17.50 15.38
C GLY A 584 1.35 18.17 14.06
N GLU A 585 2.31 18.47 13.17
CA GLU A 585 2.02 18.88 11.79
C GLU A 585 1.25 17.78 11.06
N LYS A 586 -0.09 17.88 11.12
CA LYS A 586 -0.97 17.22 10.16
C LYS A 586 -0.80 17.88 8.80
N LEU A 587 -1.15 17.14 7.76
CA LEU A 587 -1.36 17.70 6.44
C LEU A 587 -2.58 18.63 6.50
N ASP A 588 -2.33 19.94 6.35
CA ASP A 588 -3.35 20.99 6.31
C ASP A 588 -3.94 21.20 4.89
N GLU A 589 -4.98 22.04 4.79
CA GLU A 589 -5.67 22.35 3.53
C GLU A 589 -4.71 22.95 2.49
N ASP A 590 -3.94 23.98 2.85
CA ASP A 590 -3.03 24.65 1.92
C ASP A 590 -1.97 23.69 1.36
N ARG A 591 -1.31 22.91 2.21
CA ARG A 591 -0.32 21.91 1.78
C ARG A 591 -0.95 20.82 0.93
N PHE A 592 -2.14 20.32 1.30
CA PHE A 592 -2.87 19.32 0.52
C PHE A 592 -3.25 19.84 -0.87
N MET A 593 -3.86 21.03 -0.94
CA MET A 593 -4.31 21.62 -2.20
C MET A 593 -3.13 22.02 -3.11
N ASN A 594 -2.00 22.46 -2.53
CA ASN A 594 -0.79 22.75 -3.28
C ASN A 594 -0.12 21.52 -3.93
N LEU A 595 -0.47 20.28 -3.54
CA LEU A 595 -0.02 19.07 -4.25
C LEU A 595 -0.59 18.96 -5.67
N PHE A 596 -1.74 19.61 -5.94
CA PHE A 596 -2.49 19.39 -7.17
C PHE A 596 -2.05 20.27 -8.36
N LYS A 597 -2.30 19.72 -9.54
CA LYS A 597 -2.43 20.43 -10.82
C LYS A 597 -3.83 20.12 -11.37
N VAL A 598 -4.67 21.15 -11.45
CA VAL A 598 -6.08 21.02 -11.86
C VAL A 598 -6.21 21.23 -13.36
N ASN A 599 -6.71 20.21 -14.07
CA ASN A 599 -6.79 20.21 -15.53
C ASN A 599 -8.25 20.45 -15.97
N PHE A 600 -8.58 21.72 -16.21
CA PHE A 600 -9.88 22.14 -16.75
C PHE A 600 -9.97 21.96 -18.28
N SER A 601 -11.17 21.67 -18.78
CA SER A 601 -11.51 21.69 -20.19
C SER A 601 -11.29 23.07 -20.83
N GLN A 602 -10.89 23.07 -22.10
CA GLN A 602 -10.88 24.30 -22.92
C GLN A 602 -12.30 24.74 -23.32
N GLU A 603 -13.24 23.79 -23.41
CA GLU A 603 -14.63 24.05 -23.76
C GLU A 603 -15.39 24.71 -22.61
N GLN A 604 -15.82 25.96 -22.81
CA GLN A 604 -16.38 26.81 -21.74
C GLN A 604 -17.61 26.21 -21.04
N GLN A 605 -18.47 25.46 -21.73
CA GLN A 605 -19.64 24.80 -21.12
C GLN A 605 -19.25 23.65 -20.17
N LYS A 606 -18.17 22.91 -20.49
CA LYS A 606 -17.60 21.90 -19.60
C LYS A 606 -16.91 22.57 -18.43
N LYS A 607 -16.02 23.54 -18.72
CA LYS A 607 -15.26 24.30 -17.73
C LYS A 607 -16.14 24.94 -16.65
N ALA A 608 -17.30 25.49 -17.01
CA ALA A 608 -18.24 26.07 -16.03
C ALA A 608 -18.74 25.05 -14.99
N LYS A 609 -19.01 23.80 -15.42
CA LYS A 609 -19.43 22.71 -14.51
C LYS A 609 -18.26 22.23 -13.66
N GLU A 610 -17.11 22.04 -14.29
CA GLU A 610 -15.87 21.64 -13.62
C GLU A 610 -15.44 22.62 -12.52
N MET A 611 -15.54 23.92 -12.77
CA MET A 611 -15.23 24.96 -11.78
C MET A 611 -16.19 24.90 -10.58
N ASN A 612 -17.48 24.59 -10.79
CA ASN A 612 -18.42 24.36 -9.69
C ASN A 612 -18.07 23.11 -8.87
N THR A 613 -17.81 21.98 -9.55
CA THR A 613 -17.39 20.73 -8.89
C THR A 613 -16.05 20.88 -8.16
N TYR A 614 -15.11 21.65 -8.71
CA TYR A 614 -13.84 21.98 -8.05
C TYR A 614 -14.04 22.84 -6.81
N LYS A 615 -14.89 23.88 -6.87
CA LYS A 615 -15.27 24.70 -5.72
C LYS A 615 -15.83 23.82 -4.59
N LEU A 616 -16.75 22.91 -4.90
CA LEU A 616 -17.31 21.96 -3.94
C LEU A 616 -16.29 20.95 -3.40
N PHE A 617 -15.23 20.63 -4.16
CA PHE A 617 -14.10 19.83 -3.67
C PHE A 617 -13.22 20.63 -2.70
N CYS A 618 -12.93 21.91 -2.97
CA CYS A 618 -12.24 22.78 -2.02
C CYS A 618 -13.03 22.93 -0.71
N ASP A 619 -14.33 23.24 -0.80
CA ASP A 619 -15.24 23.30 0.36
C ASP A 619 -15.16 22.02 1.21
N TYR A 620 -15.11 20.86 0.54
CA TYR A 620 -15.02 19.56 1.19
C TYR A 620 -13.66 19.32 1.87
N VAL A 621 -12.56 19.72 1.23
CA VAL A 621 -11.20 19.63 1.83
C VAL A 621 -11.10 20.52 3.06
N GLY A 622 -11.55 21.78 3.00
CA GLY A 622 -11.55 22.69 4.16
C GLY A 622 -12.46 22.22 5.29
N MET A 623 -13.62 21.63 4.97
CA MET A 623 -14.48 20.98 5.98
C MET A 623 -13.77 19.78 6.64
N VAL A 624 -13.03 18.95 5.90
CA VAL A 624 -12.23 17.85 6.48
C VAL A 624 -11.05 18.39 7.32
N ALA A 625 -10.43 19.49 6.91
CA ALA A 625 -9.29 20.10 7.61
C ALA A 625 -9.67 20.82 8.91
N HIS A 626 -10.77 21.58 8.90
CA HIS A 626 -11.09 22.55 9.95
C HIS A 626 -12.34 22.21 10.79
N GLU A 627 -13.38 21.64 10.18
CA GLU A 627 -14.59 21.21 10.92
C GLU A 627 -14.49 19.75 11.39
N GLY A 628 -13.79 18.92 10.61
CA GLY A 628 -13.60 17.49 10.84
C GLY A 628 -14.76 16.63 10.37
N VAL A 629 -14.47 15.61 9.57
CA VAL A 629 -15.49 14.66 9.08
C VAL A 629 -15.37 13.32 9.83
N PRO A 630 -16.45 12.75 10.39
CA PRO A 630 -16.38 11.53 11.18
C PRO A 630 -15.81 10.32 10.42
N GLY A 631 -14.56 9.98 10.72
CA GLY A 631 -13.83 8.89 10.06
C GLY A 631 -13.38 9.22 8.63
N ILE A 632 -12.95 10.47 8.39
CA ILE A 632 -12.14 10.88 7.24
C ILE A 632 -11.07 11.89 7.72
N GLU A 633 -9.79 11.64 7.40
CA GLU A 633 -8.71 12.65 7.46
C GLU A 633 -8.13 12.95 6.06
N LEU A 634 -7.49 14.12 5.87
CA LEU A 634 -6.80 14.46 4.61
C LEU A 634 -5.70 13.46 4.24
N THR A 635 -5.11 12.78 5.23
CA THR A 635 -4.15 11.68 5.07
C THR A 635 -4.78 10.45 4.39
N GLU A 636 -6.05 10.16 4.65
CA GLU A 636 -6.78 9.06 4.01
C GLU A 636 -7.16 9.40 2.57
N ILE A 637 -7.52 10.66 2.30
CA ILE A 637 -7.72 11.17 0.93
C ILE A 637 -6.41 11.11 0.14
N LEU A 638 -5.28 11.50 0.75
CA LEU A 638 -3.96 11.38 0.12
C LEU A 638 -3.59 9.90 -0.15
N GLN A 639 -3.90 9.00 0.78
CA GLN A 639 -3.63 7.56 0.60
C GLN A 639 -4.45 6.99 -0.56
N PHE A 640 -5.74 7.33 -0.67
CA PHE A 640 -6.61 6.94 -1.78
C PHE A 640 -6.06 7.40 -3.15
N ILE A 641 -5.50 8.61 -3.22
CA ILE A 641 -4.99 9.17 -4.49
C ILE A 641 -3.59 8.64 -4.86
N THR A 642 -2.75 8.31 -3.88
CA THR A 642 -1.30 8.11 -4.12
C THR A 642 -0.74 6.75 -3.68
N GLY A 643 -1.50 6.00 -2.89
CA GLY A 643 -1.03 4.82 -2.14
C GLY A 643 -0.34 5.15 -0.81
N SER A 644 -0.03 6.43 -0.53
CA SER A 644 0.71 6.86 0.67
C SER A 644 -0.11 7.79 1.58
N PRO A 645 -0.20 7.53 2.91
CA PRO A 645 -0.92 8.39 3.86
C PRO A 645 -0.17 9.69 4.21
N ALA A 646 1.05 9.87 3.69
CA ALA A 646 1.87 11.06 3.85
C ALA A 646 2.60 11.37 2.54
N VAL A 647 2.96 12.63 2.32
CA VAL A 647 3.86 13.02 1.23
C VAL A 647 5.23 12.35 1.50
N PRO A 648 5.83 11.64 0.52
CA PRO A 648 7.16 11.06 0.71
C PRO A 648 8.20 12.14 0.99
N VAL A 649 9.27 11.78 1.71
CA VAL A 649 10.33 12.73 2.10
C VAL A 649 10.97 13.42 0.90
N ILE A 650 11.08 12.68 -0.21
CA ILE A 650 11.68 13.10 -1.47
C ILE A 650 10.64 13.67 -2.46
N GLY A 651 9.41 13.93 -1.99
CA GLY A 651 8.28 14.35 -2.81
C GLY A 651 7.61 13.22 -3.61
N PHE A 652 6.70 13.60 -4.49
CA PHE A 652 6.15 12.73 -5.53
C PHE A 652 6.85 13.01 -6.86
N ASP A 653 6.91 11.99 -7.74
CA ASP A 653 7.56 12.08 -9.05
C ASP A 653 6.95 13.20 -9.95
N GLU A 654 5.65 13.46 -9.79
CA GLU A 654 4.92 14.59 -10.39
C GLU A 654 3.90 15.18 -9.39
N LYS A 655 3.33 16.37 -9.71
CA LYS A 655 2.15 16.88 -9.00
C LYS A 655 0.94 15.96 -9.21
N LEU A 656 0.07 15.87 -8.20
CA LEU A 656 -1.18 15.12 -8.29
C LEU A 656 -2.09 15.76 -9.36
N GLN A 657 -2.55 14.99 -10.33
CA GLN A 657 -3.43 15.50 -11.37
C GLN A 657 -4.90 15.45 -10.89
N LEU A 658 -5.64 16.55 -11.04
CA LEU A 658 -7.10 16.54 -10.87
C LEU A 658 -7.76 16.72 -12.24
N THR A 659 -8.68 15.81 -12.59
CA THR A 659 -9.47 15.83 -13.83
C THR A 659 -10.95 15.61 -13.54
N PHE A 660 -11.81 15.87 -14.52
CA PHE A 660 -13.26 15.84 -14.35
C PHE A 660 -13.93 14.84 -15.30
N VAL A 661 -14.94 14.12 -14.80
CA VAL A 661 -15.69 13.11 -15.57
C VAL A 661 -17.02 13.70 -16.04
N HIS A 662 -17.23 13.73 -17.35
CA HIS A 662 -18.44 14.17 -18.04
C HIS A 662 -19.21 12.97 -18.63
N GLY A 663 -20.46 13.19 -19.03
CA GLY A 663 -21.24 12.19 -19.77
C GLY A 663 -21.92 11.10 -18.91
N CYS A 664 -21.85 11.20 -17.58
CA CYS A 664 -22.58 10.32 -16.68
C CYS A 664 -24.10 10.38 -16.92
N VAL A 665 -24.78 9.24 -16.72
CA VAL A 665 -26.24 9.14 -16.85
C VAL A 665 -26.98 10.02 -15.84
N VAL A 666 -28.24 10.36 -16.13
CA VAL A 666 -29.10 11.09 -15.18
C VAL A 666 -29.25 10.28 -13.89
N ASN A 667 -29.13 10.95 -12.74
CA ASN A 667 -29.11 10.34 -11.40
C ASN A 667 -27.97 9.32 -11.16
N CYS A 668 -26.85 9.41 -11.90
CA CYS A 668 -25.65 8.63 -11.62
C CYS A 668 -25.15 8.85 -10.18
N LYS A 669 -24.62 7.79 -9.58
CA LYS A 669 -23.99 7.79 -8.24
C LYS A 669 -22.54 7.27 -8.30
N CYS A 670 -21.84 7.53 -9.40
CA CYS A 670 -20.45 7.11 -9.51
C CYS A 670 -19.58 7.91 -8.53
N PHE A 671 -18.63 7.22 -7.91
CA PHE A 671 -17.69 7.79 -6.96
C PHE A 671 -16.58 8.58 -7.67
N PRO A 672 -15.86 9.49 -6.96
CA PRO A 672 -14.54 9.90 -7.42
C PRO A 672 -13.64 8.67 -7.54
N THR A 673 -12.76 8.66 -8.55
CA THR A 673 -11.84 7.54 -8.81
C THR A 673 -10.39 8.03 -8.81
N ALA A 674 -9.47 7.16 -8.41
CA ALA A 674 -8.04 7.46 -8.33
C ALA A 674 -7.21 6.42 -9.11
N SER A 675 -6.11 6.88 -9.71
CA SER A 675 -5.00 6.01 -10.12
C SER A 675 -3.79 6.33 -9.25
N THR A 676 -3.40 5.40 -8.38
CA THR A 676 -2.26 5.56 -7.47
C THR A 676 -0.91 5.50 -8.19
N CYS A 677 -0.86 4.91 -9.39
CA CYS A 677 0.30 4.96 -10.27
C CYS A 677 0.44 6.34 -10.94
N ASP A 678 -0.63 6.88 -11.52
CA ASP A 678 -0.62 8.14 -12.28
C ASP A 678 -0.78 9.39 -11.41
N LEU A 679 -0.89 9.21 -10.08
CA LEU A 679 -1.18 10.27 -9.10
C LEU A 679 -2.43 11.10 -9.46
N LEU A 680 -3.45 10.43 -10.02
CA LEU A 680 -4.55 11.06 -10.75
C LEU A 680 -5.88 10.87 -10.04
N LEU A 681 -6.50 11.97 -9.61
CA LEU A 681 -7.87 12.04 -9.12
C LEU A 681 -8.83 12.42 -10.27
N ARG A 682 -9.98 11.74 -10.34
CA ARG A 682 -11.09 12.05 -11.26
C ARG A 682 -12.37 12.31 -10.48
N ILE A 683 -12.99 13.48 -10.68
CA ILE A 683 -14.22 13.89 -9.99
C ILE A 683 -15.39 14.04 -10.99
N PRO A 684 -16.54 13.37 -10.80
CA PRO A 684 -17.74 13.54 -11.64
C PRO A 684 -18.35 14.94 -11.58
N VAL A 685 -18.62 15.57 -12.73
CA VAL A 685 -19.21 16.93 -12.78
C VAL A 685 -20.69 17.01 -12.43
N HIS A 686 -21.32 15.89 -12.07
CA HIS A 686 -22.70 15.85 -11.59
C HIS A 686 -22.81 16.00 -10.05
N PHE A 687 -21.69 16.18 -9.34
CA PHE A 687 -21.71 16.65 -7.97
C PHE A 687 -22.06 18.15 -7.99
N ILE A 688 -23.25 18.48 -7.49
CA ILE A 688 -23.85 19.83 -7.55
C ILE A 688 -24.07 20.45 -6.16
N THR A 689 -23.95 19.65 -5.11
CA THR A 689 -23.98 20.07 -3.70
C THR A 689 -22.76 19.51 -2.94
N LEU A 690 -22.46 20.12 -1.79
CA LEU A 690 -21.40 19.63 -0.89
C LEU A 690 -21.69 18.24 -0.32
N GLU A 691 -22.97 17.90 -0.12
CA GLU A 691 -23.37 16.58 0.38
C GLU A 691 -23.19 15.48 -0.68
N ASP A 692 -23.29 15.80 -1.99
CA ASP A 692 -22.93 14.87 -3.08
C ASP A 692 -21.44 14.50 -2.99
N VAL A 693 -20.56 15.51 -2.86
CA VAL A 693 -19.11 15.31 -2.74
C VAL A 693 -18.81 14.50 -1.49
N LYS A 694 -19.30 14.92 -0.33
CA LYS A 694 -19.09 14.27 0.96
C LYS A 694 -19.58 12.83 1.00
N THR A 695 -20.78 12.55 0.49
CA THR A 695 -21.32 11.17 0.41
C THR A 695 -20.48 10.32 -0.52
N SER A 696 -20.08 10.87 -1.67
CA SER A 696 -19.34 10.13 -2.69
C SER A 696 -17.89 9.85 -2.27
N PHE A 697 -17.20 10.81 -1.65
CA PHE A 697 -15.87 10.56 -1.06
C PHE A 697 -15.95 9.61 0.14
N HIS A 698 -16.96 9.70 1.01
CA HIS A 698 -17.11 8.78 2.14
C HIS A 698 -17.38 7.33 1.68
N GLY A 699 -18.08 7.13 0.56
CA GLY A 699 -18.15 5.83 -0.12
C GLY A 699 -16.79 5.43 -0.70
N ALA A 700 -16.21 6.29 -1.55
CA ALA A 700 -14.93 6.04 -2.23
C ALA A 700 -13.77 5.68 -1.27
N LEU A 701 -13.71 6.26 -0.08
CA LEU A 701 -12.65 5.96 0.90
C LEU A 701 -12.91 4.67 1.69
N LYS A 702 -14.18 4.33 1.97
CA LYS A 702 -14.55 3.08 2.63
C LYS A 702 -14.38 1.87 1.72
N ASP A 703 -14.83 2.02 0.48
CA ASP A 703 -14.84 0.96 -0.51
C ASP A 703 -13.51 0.92 -1.30
N GLY A 704 -12.79 2.05 -1.39
CA GLY A 704 -11.57 2.23 -2.20
C GLY A 704 -10.39 1.35 -1.81
N PHE A 705 -10.27 0.94 -0.54
CA PHE A 705 -9.31 -0.07 -0.11
C PHE A 705 -9.57 -1.47 -0.70
N VAL A 706 -10.67 -1.65 -1.44
CA VAL A 706 -10.97 -2.83 -2.27
C VAL A 706 -10.87 -2.51 -3.78
N PHE A 707 -11.06 -1.24 -4.18
CA PHE A 707 -11.11 -0.80 -5.58
C PHE A 707 -9.78 -0.33 -6.19
N ALA A 708 -8.64 -0.66 -5.56
CA ALA A 708 -7.36 -0.78 -6.27
C ALA A 708 -7.34 -1.96 -7.27
N LEU A 709 -8.44 -2.73 -7.34
CA LEU A 709 -8.68 -3.87 -8.24
C LEU A 709 -9.57 -3.49 -9.43
N ILE A 710 -9.05 -2.70 -10.36
CA ILE A 710 -9.57 -2.56 -11.74
C ILE A 710 -8.39 -2.64 -12.72
#